data_AF-A0A3G2S590-F1
#
_entry.id   AF-A0A3G2S590-F1
#
_cell.length_a   1.000
_cell.length_b   1.000
_cell.length_c   1.000
_cell.angle_alpha   90.00
_cell.angle_beta   90.00
_cell.angle_gamma   90.00
#
_symmetry.space_group_name_H-M   'P 1'
#
loop_
_entity.id
_entity.type
_entity.pdbx_description
1 polymer ?
#
loop_
_entity_poly.entity_id
_entity_poly.type
_entity_poly.pdbx_seq_one_letter_code
_entity_poly.pdbx_strand_id
1 'polypeptide(L)'
;MDHHPEAIARKRAERARRKHEASAMPLEEDPVNTKEAIVRRSWMPVNSHASAGERRVRIVSWNMLAQCLVRRELFPGSDCLKLRTRLPGIVAELTETDYDIGCFQEVDSLEDIGPPLTRAGYDYVYERGYKEKKHGLMIAWRQSPGARTSFGAPVFRKMVRLDEAMLTQGTSSLTRITRNIMLVLALPFASGDGGVLVATAHLFWHPRYAFERARQAAVIMQELNALRRGQEAWASWPVVLAGDLNDQPHSSTYSLLTGQAERYRDRIWTDLMPSRVVHTSVDELRGLRTVHYASTVTESGDEDRVLGRHRPPEDEELCTPDDLIQLAQLSSTRPHFQSAYGSAYDQLAPHAEFFCDRGTAPERYDQTESPMPTDPRQLQSHEPKWTLHSTLFRLSLDYILVAPRLDEADVPVITALLPLHPEHVLQPGIPRQKLLRCVWCLLVFWVERGVFYRATSACDVPEHGASFRVLIISDPQVVSLHTYKSFSHAMTALVSHVSDQYIRKSWLAVTRQGLGASLWRGPRPADLVIFLGDMTDRGRWFLSFDRWLALQTRWKALFQSMQLLRHASSLPLRPRLAHDTWPALVIPGNHDTGLPHFQTGEPGPGTARAKSWFEQEHAPFVNEQYVLSESGQTSWNARIPIAVAGQATTHELILLDALDLVSMEPVGHDVPWELAKSNAARTTRLVDMLRQNQTVPRVLFSHVPLERKEAEHACDIPWRSAIHGVHRESSRASARGGDILQGGDAARTYQNLVRKNVSHYVLDSIQPALIFSGDDHDHCEAIHKGIRTAPRGHVAGFDSADAPELTVKSISMLEGVRHPGHVSDMAASLSSLERLSPHP
;
A
#
# COMPACT_ATOMS: atom_id res chain seq x y z
N MET A 1 31.75 -8.27 0.56
CA MET A 1 31.84 -7.44 1.78
C MET A 1 31.69 -8.37 2.97
N ASP A 2 32.80 -8.64 3.65
CA ASP A 2 32.87 -9.54 4.79
C ASP A 2 32.06 -8.98 5.98
N HIS A 3 31.10 -9.75 6.47
CA HIS A 3 30.35 -9.40 7.68
C HIS A 3 31.10 -9.90 8.92
N HIS A 4 31.79 -8.99 9.59
CA HIS A 4 32.55 -9.22 10.82
C HIS A 4 31.62 -9.78 11.94
N PRO A 5 31.94 -10.93 12.57
CA PRO A 5 31.14 -11.58 13.64
C PRO A 5 30.81 -10.65 14.83
N GLU A 6 31.70 -9.71 15.11
CA GLU A 6 31.55 -8.73 16.20
C GLU A 6 30.39 -7.75 15.98
N ALA A 7 30.09 -7.38 14.73
CA ALA A 7 28.97 -6.51 14.41
C ALA A 7 27.62 -7.19 14.68
N ILE A 8 27.55 -8.51 14.48
CA ILE A 8 26.37 -9.33 14.78
C ILE A 8 26.20 -9.49 16.29
N ALA A 9 27.30 -9.75 17.02
CA ALA A 9 27.29 -9.85 18.48
C ALA A 9 26.86 -8.53 19.15
N ARG A 10 27.38 -7.39 18.66
CA ARG A 10 27.04 -6.06 19.18
C ARG A 10 25.56 -5.70 18.93
N LYS A 11 25.02 -6.01 17.74
CA LYS A 11 23.58 -5.88 17.46
C LYS A 11 22.70 -6.79 18.32
N ARG A 12 23.17 -8.00 18.66
CA ARG A 12 22.45 -8.91 19.57
C ARG A 12 22.45 -8.38 21.00
N ALA A 13 23.59 -7.88 21.49
CA ALA A 13 23.70 -7.27 22.81
C ALA A 13 22.85 -6.00 22.94
N GLU A 14 22.84 -5.13 21.92
CA GLU A 14 22.02 -3.92 21.92
C GLU A 14 20.52 -4.24 21.88
N ARG A 15 20.11 -5.25 21.11
CA ARG A 15 18.73 -5.76 21.15
C ARG A 15 18.35 -6.35 22.51
N ALA A 16 19.26 -7.07 23.16
CA ALA A 16 19.03 -7.62 24.49
C ALA A 16 18.87 -6.50 25.53
N ARG A 17 19.69 -5.44 25.44
CA ARG A 17 19.59 -4.28 26.34
C ARG A 17 18.29 -3.51 26.15
N ARG A 18 17.91 -3.20 24.90
CA ARG A 18 16.61 -2.55 24.60
C ARG A 18 15.42 -3.39 25.04
N LYS A 19 15.51 -4.73 24.94
CA LYS A 19 14.47 -5.64 25.43
C LYS A 19 14.36 -5.61 26.95
N HIS A 20 15.49 -5.49 27.65
CA HIS A 20 15.54 -5.39 29.11
C HIS A 20 15.05 -4.02 29.61
N GLU A 21 15.43 -2.94 28.94
CA GLU A 21 14.96 -1.57 29.19
C GLU A 21 13.44 -1.46 28.94
N ALA A 22 12.92 -2.09 27.87
CA ALA A 22 11.48 -2.13 27.59
C ALA A 22 10.68 -2.98 28.60
N SER A 23 11.29 -4.00 29.21
CA SER A 23 10.65 -4.79 30.27
C SER A 23 10.66 -4.11 31.65
N ALA A 24 11.45 -3.04 31.81
CA ALA A 24 11.62 -2.31 33.07
C ALA A 24 10.76 -1.04 33.18
N MET A 25 10.02 -0.67 32.13
CA MET A 25 9.03 0.41 32.20
C MET A 25 7.74 -0.09 32.87
N PRO A 26 7.16 0.66 33.83
CA PRO A 26 5.84 0.32 34.39
C PRO A 26 4.81 0.30 33.25
N LEU A 27 4.12 -0.82 33.09
CA LEU A 27 2.99 -0.93 32.17
C LEU A 27 1.81 -0.15 32.77
N GLU A 28 1.50 1.03 32.24
CA GLU A 28 0.11 1.51 32.29
C GLU A 28 -0.72 0.49 31.52
N GLU A 29 -1.55 -0.28 32.23
CA GLU A 29 -2.46 -1.25 31.63
C GLU A 29 -3.58 -0.51 30.89
N ASP A 30 -3.30 -0.09 29.65
CA ASP A 30 -4.38 0.21 28.72
C ASP A 30 -5.18 -1.09 28.49
N PRO A 31 -6.49 -1.12 28.73
CA PRO A 31 -7.30 -2.29 28.46
C PRO A 31 -7.18 -2.64 26.97
N VAL A 32 -6.82 -3.89 26.68
CA VAL A 32 -6.74 -4.41 25.31
C VAL A 32 -8.08 -4.14 24.62
N ASN A 33 -8.07 -3.34 23.55
CA ASN A 33 -9.29 -2.99 22.83
C ASN A 33 -9.83 -4.20 22.05
N THR A 34 -10.92 -4.81 22.53
CA THR A 34 -11.53 -6.01 21.94
C THR A 34 -12.76 -5.74 21.06
N LYS A 35 -13.31 -4.52 21.06
CA LYS A 35 -14.69 -4.23 20.57
C LYS A 35 -14.97 -4.67 19.13
N GLU A 36 -13.94 -4.76 18.27
CA GLU A 36 -14.03 -5.16 16.86
C GLU A 36 -13.02 -6.26 16.47
N ALA A 37 -12.44 -6.96 17.44
CA ALA A 37 -11.34 -7.88 17.18
C ALA A 37 -11.79 -9.24 16.58
N ILE A 38 -13.04 -9.64 16.82
CA ILE A 38 -13.62 -10.92 16.37
C ILE A 38 -15.01 -10.73 15.77
N VAL A 39 -15.40 -11.63 14.87
CA VAL A 39 -16.78 -11.78 14.41
C VAL A 39 -17.52 -12.63 15.44
N ARG A 40 -18.47 -12.03 16.16
CA ARG A 40 -19.17 -12.71 17.25
C ARG A 40 -20.12 -13.79 16.72
N ARG A 41 -20.21 -14.89 17.46
CA ARG A 41 -21.10 -16.02 17.22
C ARG A 41 -22.18 -16.06 18.30
N SER A 42 -23.37 -16.53 17.95
CA SER A 42 -24.50 -16.62 18.88
C SER A 42 -24.86 -18.08 19.13
N TRP A 43 -25.08 -18.43 20.40
CA TRP A 43 -25.57 -19.75 20.78
C TRP A 43 -26.96 -19.99 20.18
N MET A 44 -27.10 -21.00 19.34
CA MET A 44 -28.34 -21.35 18.67
C MET A 44 -29.00 -22.55 19.37
N PRO A 45 -30.29 -22.47 19.72
CA PRO A 45 -30.98 -23.57 20.39
C PRO A 45 -31.11 -24.78 19.45
N VAL A 46 -30.99 -25.97 20.02
CA VAL A 46 -31.30 -27.26 19.38
C VAL A 46 -32.15 -28.08 20.36
N ASN A 47 -32.91 -29.06 19.87
CA ASN A 47 -33.83 -29.87 20.69
C ASN A 47 -34.83 -29.03 21.50
N SER A 48 -35.88 -28.54 20.83
CA SER A 48 -36.95 -27.67 21.38
C SER A 48 -37.79 -28.25 22.53
N HIS A 49 -37.51 -29.47 22.98
CA HIS A 49 -38.24 -30.18 24.04
C HIS A 49 -37.47 -30.28 25.37
N ALA A 50 -36.31 -29.63 25.51
CA ALA A 50 -35.57 -29.65 26.77
C ALA A 50 -36.37 -29.00 27.92
N SER A 51 -36.53 -29.72 29.02
CA SER A 51 -37.33 -29.31 30.19
C SER A 51 -36.86 -27.96 30.77
N ALA A 52 -37.78 -27.02 30.91
CA ALA A 52 -37.53 -25.75 31.58
C ALA A 52 -37.30 -25.98 33.09
N GLY A 53 -36.04 -26.06 33.51
CA GLY A 53 -35.68 -26.26 34.92
C GLY A 53 -34.32 -26.94 35.16
N GLU A 54 -33.74 -27.57 34.14
CA GLU A 54 -32.46 -28.29 34.28
C GLU A 54 -31.24 -27.36 34.17
N ARG A 55 -30.16 -27.72 34.89
CA ARG A 55 -28.90 -26.97 34.91
C ARG A 55 -28.19 -27.09 33.57
N ARG A 56 -27.85 -25.96 32.94
CA ARG A 56 -27.15 -25.91 31.64
C ARG A 56 -25.71 -25.47 31.82
N VAL A 57 -24.80 -26.13 31.10
CA VAL A 57 -23.37 -25.80 31.06
C VAL A 57 -22.96 -25.55 29.62
N ARG A 58 -22.36 -24.40 29.35
CA ARG A 58 -21.76 -24.08 28.04
C ARG A 58 -20.28 -24.41 28.05
N ILE A 59 -19.86 -25.13 27.02
CA ILE A 59 -18.50 -25.63 26.89
C ILE A 59 -17.94 -25.17 25.55
N VAL A 60 -16.70 -24.67 25.57
CA VAL A 60 -15.96 -24.35 24.35
C VAL A 60 -14.66 -25.13 24.32
N SER A 61 -14.23 -25.46 23.10
CA SER A 61 -12.91 -26.02 22.81
C SER A 61 -12.23 -25.14 21.79
N TRP A 62 -10.96 -24.81 22.00
CA TRP A 62 -10.22 -23.98 21.05
C TRP A 62 -8.70 -24.15 21.13
N ASN A 63 -8.10 -24.58 20.02
CA ASN A 63 -6.65 -24.46 19.79
C ASN A 63 -6.28 -23.02 19.40
N MET A 64 -5.47 -22.38 20.25
CA MET A 64 -5.19 -20.94 20.20
C MET A 64 -4.01 -20.55 19.29
N LEU A 65 -3.28 -21.54 18.76
CA LEU A 65 -2.00 -21.38 18.04
C LEU A 65 -0.92 -20.68 18.89
N ALA A 66 -0.03 -21.45 19.51
CA ALA A 66 1.04 -20.90 20.34
C ALA A 66 1.99 -20.03 19.51
N GLN A 67 2.42 -18.90 20.05
CA GLN A 67 3.41 -18.04 19.39
C GLN A 67 4.72 -18.77 19.09
N CYS A 68 5.11 -19.73 19.93
CA CYS A 68 6.31 -20.53 19.72
C CYS A 68 6.20 -21.55 18.55
N LEU A 69 4.98 -21.84 18.07
CA LEU A 69 4.71 -22.75 16.95
C LEU A 69 4.51 -22.03 15.62
N VAL A 70 4.36 -20.70 15.64
CA VAL A 70 4.20 -19.89 14.43
C VAL A 70 5.45 -19.94 13.55
N ARG A 71 5.31 -20.50 12.35
CA ARG A 71 6.29 -20.49 11.25
C ARG A 71 5.70 -19.79 10.05
N ARG A 72 6.42 -18.85 9.43
CA ARG A 72 5.88 -18.01 8.34
C ARG A 72 5.46 -18.84 7.13
N GLU A 73 6.18 -19.92 6.89
CA GLU A 73 5.96 -20.88 5.81
C GLU A 73 4.61 -21.59 5.95
N LEU A 74 4.13 -21.77 7.19
CA LEU A 74 2.83 -22.38 7.48
C LEU A 74 1.64 -21.42 7.31
N PHE A 75 1.91 -20.12 7.17
CA PHE A 75 0.89 -19.08 7.10
C PHE A 75 1.17 -18.10 5.94
N PRO A 76 1.25 -18.58 4.69
CA PRO A 76 1.63 -17.76 3.54
C PRO A 76 0.63 -16.61 3.31
N GLY A 77 1.19 -15.40 3.21
CA GLY A 77 0.41 -14.20 2.91
C GLY A 77 -0.23 -13.51 4.11
N SER A 78 -0.08 -14.02 5.34
CA SER A 78 -0.44 -13.25 6.55
C SER A 78 0.75 -12.45 7.08
N ASP A 79 0.47 -11.22 7.46
CA ASP A 79 1.33 -10.31 8.23
C ASP A 79 0.79 -10.10 9.67
N CYS A 80 -0.22 -10.88 10.08
CA CYS A 80 -0.85 -10.85 11.41
C CYS A 80 -0.32 -11.93 12.37
N LEU A 81 0.92 -12.41 12.19
CA LEU A 81 1.43 -13.60 12.89
C LEU A 81 2.05 -13.35 14.26
N LYS A 82 2.38 -12.10 14.59
CA LYS A 82 2.99 -11.74 15.88
C LYS A 82 1.94 -11.66 16.98
N LEU A 83 2.31 -12.10 18.18
CA LEU A 83 1.45 -12.08 19.37
C LEU A 83 0.81 -10.70 19.58
N ARG A 84 1.58 -9.61 19.51
CA ARG A 84 1.05 -8.24 19.63
C ARG A 84 -0.14 -7.95 18.70
N THR A 85 -0.14 -8.51 17.49
CA THR A 85 -1.24 -8.33 16.53
C THR A 85 -2.40 -9.27 16.82
N ARG A 86 -2.13 -10.49 17.31
CA ARG A 86 -3.14 -11.52 17.59
C ARG A 86 -3.83 -11.34 18.94
N LEU A 87 -3.13 -10.78 19.93
CA LEU A 87 -3.55 -10.70 21.32
C LEU A 87 -4.94 -10.08 21.52
N PRO A 88 -5.33 -8.98 20.84
CA PRO A 88 -6.69 -8.46 20.96
C PRO A 88 -7.77 -9.45 20.55
N GLY A 89 -7.55 -10.22 19.47
CA GLY A 89 -8.48 -11.26 19.03
C GLY A 89 -8.50 -12.47 19.97
N ILE A 90 -7.33 -12.87 20.47
CA ILE A 90 -7.19 -13.97 21.44
C ILE A 90 -7.95 -13.64 22.74
N VAL A 91 -7.74 -12.44 23.28
CA VAL A 91 -8.43 -11.99 24.51
C VAL A 91 -9.93 -11.87 24.28
N ALA A 92 -10.36 -11.36 23.12
CA ALA A 92 -11.78 -11.28 22.78
C ALA A 92 -12.43 -12.67 22.72
N GLU A 93 -11.83 -13.65 22.04
CA GLU A 93 -12.39 -15.02 21.98
C GLU A 93 -12.40 -15.69 23.37
N LEU A 94 -11.37 -15.46 24.19
CA LEU A 94 -11.30 -15.99 25.56
C LEU A 94 -12.35 -15.42 26.51
N THR A 95 -12.81 -14.19 26.29
CA THR A 95 -13.62 -13.46 27.29
C THR A 95 -15.04 -13.14 26.82
N GLU A 96 -15.29 -13.11 25.51
CA GLU A 96 -16.57 -12.68 24.94
C GLU A 96 -17.44 -13.83 24.40
N THR A 97 -16.92 -15.06 24.25
CA THR A 97 -17.67 -16.22 23.70
C THR A 97 -18.74 -16.81 24.65
N ASP A 98 -18.90 -16.23 25.84
CA ASP A 98 -19.97 -16.52 26.82
C ASP A 98 -20.14 -18.02 27.17
N TYR A 99 -19.03 -18.64 27.55
CA TYR A 99 -18.97 -20.05 28.00
C TYR A 99 -18.91 -20.16 29.53
N ASP A 100 -19.14 -21.37 30.06
CA ASP A 100 -19.01 -21.67 31.49
C ASP A 100 -17.74 -22.50 31.78
N ILE A 101 -17.34 -23.36 30.84
CA ILE A 101 -16.07 -24.13 30.85
C ILE A 101 -15.38 -23.98 29.49
N GLY A 102 -14.08 -23.68 29.49
CA GLY A 102 -13.26 -23.58 28.29
C GLY A 102 -12.08 -24.54 28.31
N CYS A 103 -11.91 -25.30 27.25
CA CYS A 103 -10.81 -26.25 27.04
C CYS A 103 -9.90 -25.72 25.93
N PHE A 104 -8.70 -25.29 26.29
CA PHE A 104 -7.80 -24.60 25.36
C PHE A 104 -6.51 -25.37 25.14
N GLN A 105 -6.08 -25.44 23.88
CA GLN A 105 -4.84 -26.10 23.46
C GLN A 105 -3.86 -25.08 22.89
N GLU A 106 -2.57 -25.45 22.88
CA GLU A 106 -1.48 -24.55 22.46
C GLU A 106 -1.39 -23.23 23.23
N VAL A 107 -1.75 -23.27 24.52
CA VAL A 107 -1.75 -22.07 25.35
C VAL A 107 -0.31 -21.69 25.72
N ASP A 108 0.08 -20.47 25.38
CA ASP A 108 1.30 -19.82 25.84
C ASP A 108 0.99 -18.39 26.32
N SER A 109 2.03 -17.62 26.69
CA SER A 109 1.90 -16.19 27.02
C SER A 109 0.87 -15.89 28.13
N LEU A 110 0.81 -16.75 29.16
CA LEU A 110 -0.14 -16.63 30.28
C LEU A 110 -0.10 -15.28 31.00
N GLU A 111 1.05 -14.61 31.00
CA GLU A 111 1.21 -13.27 31.56
C GLU A 111 0.33 -12.23 30.86
N ASP A 112 0.07 -12.40 29.55
CA ASP A 112 -0.74 -11.48 28.75
C ASP A 112 -2.23 -11.87 28.75
N ILE A 113 -2.55 -13.17 28.81
CA ILE A 113 -3.94 -13.67 28.65
C ILE A 113 -4.64 -14.01 29.98
N GLY A 114 -3.88 -14.33 31.03
CA GLY A 114 -4.40 -14.70 32.34
C GLY A 114 -5.14 -13.55 33.03
N PRO A 115 -4.54 -12.35 33.19
CA PRO A 115 -5.20 -11.24 33.85
C PRO A 115 -6.51 -10.79 33.19
N PRO A 116 -6.61 -10.65 31.84
CA PRO A 116 -7.89 -10.41 31.19
C PRO A 116 -8.95 -11.49 31.44
N LEU A 117 -8.54 -12.76 31.43
CA LEU A 117 -9.45 -13.89 31.68
C LEU A 117 -9.99 -13.87 33.12
N THR A 118 -9.13 -13.60 34.11
CA THR A 118 -9.54 -13.46 35.51
C THR A 118 -10.45 -12.25 35.72
N ARG A 119 -10.16 -11.11 35.08
CA ARG A 119 -11.05 -9.94 35.11
C ARG A 119 -12.43 -10.23 34.50
N ALA A 120 -12.51 -11.13 33.53
CA ALA A 120 -13.77 -11.59 32.94
C ALA A 120 -14.55 -12.59 33.83
N GLY A 121 -14.05 -12.91 35.03
CA GLY A 121 -14.75 -13.74 36.02
C GLY A 121 -14.48 -15.25 35.90
N TYR A 122 -13.38 -15.62 35.24
CA TYR A 122 -12.93 -17.00 35.10
C TYR A 122 -11.72 -17.28 35.99
N ASP A 123 -11.60 -18.53 36.42
CA ASP A 123 -10.37 -19.09 36.97
C ASP A 123 -9.92 -20.25 36.08
N TYR A 124 -8.66 -20.65 36.18
CA TYR A 124 -8.09 -21.61 35.26
C TYR A 124 -6.96 -22.44 35.86
N VAL A 125 -6.79 -23.62 35.28
CA VAL A 125 -5.64 -24.49 35.48
C VAL A 125 -4.91 -24.62 34.16
N TYR A 126 -3.60 -24.39 34.17
CA TYR A 126 -2.72 -24.57 33.03
C TYR A 126 -1.67 -25.65 33.30
N GLU A 127 -1.42 -26.50 32.30
CA GLU A 127 -0.38 -27.53 32.36
C GLU A 127 0.39 -27.68 31.05
N ARG A 128 1.72 -27.80 31.17
CA ARG A 128 2.62 -28.11 30.04
C ARG A 128 3.10 -29.56 30.05
N GLY A 129 3.09 -30.20 31.21
CA GLY A 129 3.56 -31.55 31.46
C GLY A 129 5.07 -31.79 31.34
N TYR A 130 5.74 -31.11 30.41
CA TYR A 130 7.17 -31.25 30.12
C TYR A 130 7.87 -29.89 30.24
N LYS A 131 9.02 -29.86 30.92
CA LYS A 131 9.75 -28.63 31.27
C LYS A 131 10.23 -27.87 30.02
N GLU A 132 10.55 -28.61 28.96
CA GLU A 132 11.06 -28.11 27.70
C GLU A 132 9.96 -27.51 26.80
N LYS A 133 8.70 -27.88 27.06
CA LYS A 133 7.56 -27.41 26.26
C LYS A 133 7.24 -25.95 26.60
N LYS A 134 6.98 -25.15 25.57
CA LYS A 134 6.68 -23.71 25.70
C LYS A 134 5.19 -23.39 25.71
N HIS A 135 4.36 -24.36 25.37
CA HIS A 135 2.90 -24.25 25.34
C HIS A 135 2.27 -25.46 26.04
N GLY A 136 0.99 -25.36 26.36
CA GLY A 136 0.30 -26.37 27.16
C GLY A 136 -1.20 -26.40 26.90
N LEU A 137 -1.91 -27.02 27.85
CA LEU A 137 -3.35 -27.10 27.92
C LEU A 137 -3.86 -26.22 29.05
N MET A 138 -5.03 -25.61 28.87
CA MET A 138 -5.71 -24.84 29.91
C MET A 138 -7.17 -25.27 30.00
N ILE A 139 -7.65 -25.50 31.22
CA ILE A 139 -9.09 -25.59 31.50
C ILE A 139 -9.45 -24.36 32.33
N ALA A 140 -10.35 -23.53 31.80
CA ALA A 140 -10.90 -22.37 32.49
C ALA A 140 -12.37 -22.60 32.85
N TRP A 141 -12.83 -22.05 33.97
CA TRP A 141 -14.22 -22.15 34.42
C TRP A 141 -14.71 -20.83 35.02
N ARG A 142 -16.01 -20.57 34.86
CA ARG A 142 -16.66 -19.39 35.42
C ARG A 142 -16.80 -19.53 36.93
N GLN A 143 -16.22 -18.60 37.68
CA GLN A 143 -16.38 -18.53 39.14
C GLN A 143 -17.57 -17.68 39.58
N SER A 144 -17.90 -16.63 38.81
CA SER A 144 -18.86 -15.62 39.27
C SER A 144 -20.30 -16.15 39.28
N PRO A 145 -20.98 -16.19 40.44
CA PRO A 145 -22.38 -16.62 40.55
C PRO A 145 -23.32 -15.52 40.06
N GLY A 146 -23.46 -15.41 38.73
CA GLY A 146 -24.53 -14.61 38.10
C GLY A 146 -25.79 -15.44 37.86
N ALA A 147 -26.61 -15.06 36.88
CA ALA A 147 -27.75 -15.87 36.40
C ALA A 147 -27.35 -17.16 35.63
N ARG A 148 -26.08 -17.58 35.74
CA ARG A 148 -25.43 -18.61 34.93
C ARG A 148 -24.81 -19.67 35.85
N THR A 149 -24.56 -20.85 35.29
CA THR A 149 -23.85 -21.92 36.02
C THR A 149 -22.42 -21.47 36.30
N SER A 150 -22.02 -21.55 37.57
CA SER A 150 -20.68 -21.25 38.05
C SER A 150 -20.11 -22.45 38.80
N PHE A 151 -18.80 -22.49 38.94
CA PHE A 151 -18.06 -23.61 39.51
C PHE A 151 -17.18 -23.16 40.67
N GLY A 152 -17.03 -24.05 41.65
CA GLY A 152 -16.03 -23.91 42.70
C GLY A 152 -14.63 -24.30 42.20
N ALA A 153 -13.63 -24.20 43.08
CA ALA A 153 -12.30 -24.72 42.80
C ALA A 153 -12.36 -26.23 42.51
N PRO A 154 -11.50 -26.76 41.62
CA PRO A 154 -11.51 -28.18 41.28
C PRO A 154 -11.23 -29.03 42.53
N VAL A 155 -12.10 -30.02 42.77
CA VAL A 155 -11.94 -31.00 43.88
C VAL A 155 -10.95 -32.11 43.52
N PHE A 156 -10.62 -32.24 42.25
CA PHE A 156 -9.61 -33.16 41.75
C PHE A 156 -8.93 -32.59 40.50
N ARG A 157 -7.64 -32.87 40.36
CA ARG A 157 -6.81 -32.49 39.21
C ARG A 157 -5.83 -33.61 38.89
N LYS A 158 -5.76 -34.01 37.61
CA LYS A 158 -4.75 -34.95 37.11
C LYS A 158 -4.20 -34.47 35.78
N MET A 159 -2.88 -34.48 35.64
CA MET A 159 -2.18 -34.34 34.37
C MET A 159 -1.57 -35.69 34.02
N VAL A 160 -1.90 -36.21 32.84
CA VAL A 160 -1.39 -37.48 32.34
C VAL A 160 -0.45 -37.20 31.18
N ARG A 161 0.78 -37.68 31.28
CA ARG A 161 1.72 -37.72 30.16
C ARG A 161 1.39 -38.92 29.30
N LEU A 162 0.87 -38.68 28.11
CA LEU A 162 0.36 -39.76 27.26
C LEU A 162 1.47 -40.73 26.82
N ASP A 163 2.70 -40.25 26.70
CA ASP A 163 3.87 -41.08 26.37
C ASP A 163 4.23 -42.08 27.48
N GLU A 164 3.91 -41.76 28.74
CA GLU A 164 4.28 -42.55 29.94
C GLU A 164 3.14 -43.48 30.41
N ALA A 165 1.92 -43.33 29.87
CA ALA A 165 0.77 -44.12 30.28
C ALA A 165 0.89 -45.58 29.80
N MET A 166 0.60 -46.52 30.71
CA MET A 166 0.56 -47.95 30.42
C MET A 166 -0.82 -48.33 29.89
N LEU A 167 -0.88 -49.05 28.77
CA LEU A 167 -2.14 -49.54 28.19
C LEU A 167 -2.49 -50.94 28.69
N THR A 168 -1.49 -51.82 28.70
CA THR A 168 -1.58 -53.19 29.21
C THR A 168 -0.57 -53.39 30.34
N GLN A 169 -0.64 -54.54 31.02
CA GLN A 169 0.31 -54.86 32.08
C GLN A 169 1.74 -54.95 31.51
N GLY A 170 2.56 -53.93 31.75
CA GLY A 170 3.98 -53.94 31.44
C GLY A 170 4.41 -53.26 30.13
N THR A 171 3.49 -52.77 29.28
CA THR A 171 3.86 -51.99 28.08
C THR A 171 3.00 -50.74 27.87
N SER A 172 3.65 -49.65 27.46
CA SER A 172 3.01 -48.40 27.03
C SER A 172 2.48 -48.46 25.60
N SER A 173 2.90 -49.48 24.83
CA SER A 173 2.66 -49.59 23.38
C SER A 173 3.00 -48.31 22.61
N LEU A 174 3.98 -47.54 23.11
CA LEU A 174 4.35 -46.24 22.56
C LEU A 174 5.06 -46.39 21.22
N THR A 175 4.52 -45.76 20.18
CA THR A 175 5.14 -45.80 18.84
C THR A 175 6.14 -44.67 18.63
N ARG A 176 5.93 -43.52 19.28
CA ARG A 176 6.74 -42.32 19.13
C ARG A 176 6.64 -41.43 20.37
N ILE A 177 7.72 -40.73 20.72
CA ILE A 177 7.67 -39.68 21.74
C ILE A 177 6.96 -38.47 21.15
N THR A 178 5.85 -38.07 21.76
CA THR A 178 5.01 -36.96 21.29
C THR A 178 5.04 -35.76 22.22
N ARG A 179 5.31 -35.98 23.51
CA ARG A 179 5.16 -35.00 24.60
C ARG A 179 3.76 -34.41 24.68
N ASN A 180 2.76 -35.22 24.34
CA ASN A 180 1.36 -34.88 24.52
C ASN A 180 0.90 -35.22 25.93
N ILE A 181 -0.08 -34.46 26.40
CA ILE A 181 -0.67 -34.63 27.72
C ILE A 181 -2.19 -34.63 27.62
N MET A 182 -2.82 -35.17 28.66
CA MET A 182 -4.22 -34.93 28.98
C MET A 182 -4.28 -34.20 30.33
N LEU A 183 -5.15 -33.19 30.43
CA LEU A 183 -5.47 -32.49 31.67
C LEU A 183 -6.92 -32.81 32.05
N VAL A 184 -7.14 -33.26 33.28
CA VAL A 184 -8.47 -33.61 33.82
C VAL A 184 -8.73 -32.85 35.11
N LEU A 185 -9.91 -32.25 35.22
CA LEU A 185 -10.43 -31.61 36.44
C LEU A 185 -11.79 -32.17 36.81
N ALA A 186 -12.04 -32.38 38.10
CA ALA A 186 -13.40 -32.53 38.63
C ALA A 186 -13.86 -31.16 39.15
N LEU A 187 -14.80 -30.53 38.43
CA LEU A 187 -15.29 -29.19 38.74
C LEU A 187 -16.66 -29.27 39.44
N PRO A 188 -16.73 -28.98 40.75
CA PRO A 188 -18.01 -28.93 41.46
C PRO A 188 -18.82 -27.71 41.03
N PHE A 189 -20.14 -27.84 40.95
CA PHE A 189 -20.99 -26.67 40.82
C PHE A 189 -20.88 -25.80 42.09
N ALA A 190 -20.90 -24.48 41.93
CA ALA A 190 -20.85 -23.56 43.06
C ALA A 190 -22.06 -23.71 44.01
N SER A 191 -23.17 -24.30 43.55
CA SER A 191 -24.33 -24.62 44.40
C SER A 191 -24.10 -25.80 45.35
N GLY A 192 -23.08 -26.63 45.11
CA GLY A 192 -22.79 -27.86 45.87
C GLY A 192 -23.42 -29.15 45.33
N ASP A 193 -24.39 -29.08 44.39
CA ASP A 193 -25.12 -30.27 43.92
C ASP A 193 -24.45 -30.94 42.71
N GLY A 194 -23.36 -31.67 42.96
CA GLY A 194 -22.61 -32.41 41.93
C GLY A 194 -21.63 -31.55 41.13
N GLY A 195 -21.26 -32.01 39.94
CA GLY A 195 -20.27 -31.33 39.09
C GLY A 195 -20.09 -31.98 37.72
N VAL A 196 -18.98 -31.64 37.07
CA VAL A 196 -18.58 -32.16 35.75
C VAL A 196 -17.12 -32.60 35.80
N LEU A 197 -16.82 -33.79 35.27
CA LEU A 197 -15.45 -34.19 35.00
C LEU A 197 -15.05 -33.71 33.60
N VAL A 198 -14.10 -32.78 33.53
CA VAL A 198 -13.68 -32.16 32.27
C VAL A 198 -12.26 -32.57 31.94
N ALA A 199 -12.06 -33.09 30.74
CA ALA A 199 -10.78 -33.46 30.18
C ALA A 199 -10.49 -32.66 28.91
N THR A 200 -9.24 -32.25 28.74
CA THR A 200 -8.75 -31.71 27.47
C THR A 200 -7.42 -32.35 27.09
N ALA A 201 -7.23 -32.55 25.79
CA ALA A 201 -6.02 -33.11 25.20
C ALA A 201 -5.74 -32.43 23.85
N HIS A 202 -4.48 -32.53 23.42
CA HIS A 202 -4.08 -32.18 22.06
C HIS A 202 -3.26 -33.36 21.51
N LEU A 203 -3.86 -34.15 20.62
CA LEU A 203 -3.29 -35.41 20.16
C LEU A 203 -2.21 -35.21 19.10
N PHE A 204 -1.55 -36.31 18.71
CA PHE A 204 -0.35 -36.24 17.87
C PHE A 204 -0.65 -35.80 16.43
N TRP A 205 -0.01 -34.69 16.01
CA TRP A 205 -0.31 -33.98 14.77
C TRP A 205 0.06 -34.69 13.47
N HIS A 206 1.03 -35.61 13.48
CA HIS A 206 1.63 -36.08 12.23
C HIS A 206 0.66 -37.00 11.46
N PRO A 207 0.23 -36.68 10.23
CA PRO A 207 -0.89 -37.33 9.56
C PRO A 207 -0.69 -38.84 9.37
N ARG A 208 0.54 -39.29 9.06
CA ARG A 208 0.86 -40.72 8.87
C ARG A 208 0.93 -41.58 10.13
N TYR A 209 0.96 -41.01 11.34
CA TYR A 209 1.04 -41.78 12.60
C TYR A 209 -0.35 -41.98 13.23
N ALA A 210 -1.27 -42.56 12.47
CA ALA A 210 -2.64 -42.81 12.94
C ALA A 210 -2.69 -43.75 14.15
N PHE A 211 -1.81 -44.75 14.20
CA PHE A 211 -1.72 -45.67 15.35
C PHE A 211 -1.41 -44.94 16.65
N GLU A 212 -0.48 -43.98 16.66
CA GLU A 212 -0.16 -43.22 17.88
C GLU A 212 -1.35 -42.39 18.36
N ARG A 213 -2.10 -41.76 17.44
CA ARG A 213 -3.33 -41.04 17.80
C ARG A 213 -4.39 -41.97 18.40
N ALA A 214 -4.62 -43.12 17.77
CA ALA A 214 -5.54 -44.14 18.27
C ALA A 214 -5.12 -44.68 19.65
N ARG A 215 -3.81 -44.91 19.85
CA ARG A 215 -3.22 -45.27 21.15
C ARG A 215 -3.50 -44.21 22.21
N GLN A 216 -3.26 -42.94 21.89
CA GLN A 216 -3.52 -41.82 22.81
C GLN A 216 -5.00 -41.71 23.17
N ALA A 217 -5.91 -41.94 22.22
CA ALA A 217 -7.35 -42.00 22.48
C ALA A 217 -7.72 -43.15 23.44
N ALA A 218 -7.15 -44.34 23.24
CA ALA A 218 -7.37 -45.49 24.13
C ALA A 218 -6.86 -45.20 25.56
N VAL A 219 -5.67 -44.59 25.71
CA VAL A 219 -5.14 -44.13 27.00
C VAL A 219 -6.11 -43.18 27.69
N ILE A 220 -6.63 -42.17 26.96
CA ILE A 220 -7.58 -41.20 27.50
C ILE A 220 -8.83 -41.91 28.01
N MET A 221 -9.41 -42.83 27.23
CA MET A 221 -10.60 -43.59 27.65
C MET A 221 -10.33 -44.45 28.89
N GLN A 222 -9.20 -45.15 28.93
CA GLN A 222 -8.81 -46.00 30.05
C GLN A 222 -8.59 -45.19 31.34
N GLU A 223 -7.92 -44.03 31.24
CA GLU A 223 -7.68 -43.13 32.36
C GLU A 223 -8.99 -42.55 32.90
N LEU A 224 -9.88 -42.09 32.01
CA LEU A 224 -11.19 -41.58 32.42
C LEU A 224 -12.07 -42.68 33.02
N ASN A 225 -12.06 -43.89 32.47
CA ASN A 225 -12.75 -45.04 33.04
C ASN A 225 -12.18 -45.44 34.42
N ALA A 226 -10.85 -45.41 34.58
CA ALA A 226 -10.21 -45.67 35.87
C ALA A 226 -10.63 -44.64 36.93
N LEU A 227 -10.70 -43.36 36.56
CA LEU A 227 -11.20 -42.29 37.44
C LEU A 227 -12.68 -42.53 37.82
N ARG A 228 -13.50 -42.97 36.88
CA ARG A 228 -14.91 -43.27 37.12
C ARG A 228 -15.16 -44.52 37.97
N ARG A 229 -14.26 -45.50 37.97
CA ARG A 229 -14.36 -46.69 38.84
C ARG A 229 -13.87 -46.44 40.27
N GLY A 230 -13.43 -45.22 40.58
CA GLY A 230 -13.06 -44.82 41.94
C GLY A 230 -14.27 -44.75 42.89
N GLN A 231 -13.99 -44.57 44.19
CA GLN A 231 -15.02 -44.42 45.23
C GLN A 231 -15.34 -42.96 45.57
N GLU A 232 -14.77 -42.03 44.81
CA GLU A 232 -14.89 -40.59 45.06
C GLU A 232 -16.27 -40.06 44.64
N ALA A 233 -16.75 -39.00 45.31
CA ALA A 233 -18.06 -38.41 45.04
C ALA A 233 -18.24 -37.89 43.59
N TRP A 234 -17.13 -37.59 42.91
CA TRP A 234 -17.10 -37.11 41.53
C TRP A 234 -17.00 -38.22 40.48
N ALA A 235 -16.83 -39.48 40.89
CA ALA A 235 -16.68 -40.62 39.98
C ALA A 235 -17.95 -40.88 39.13
N SER A 236 -19.12 -40.50 39.67
CA SER A 236 -20.42 -40.61 38.99
C SER A 236 -20.78 -39.41 38.11
N TRP A 237 -19.98 -38.33 38.13
CA TRP A 237 -20.29 -37.11 37.36
C TRP A 237 -20.21 -37.36 35.85
N PRO A 238 -20.98 -36.61 35.04
CA PRO A 238 -20.85 -36.67 33.59
C PRO A 238 -19.45 -36.23 33.16
N VAL A 239 -18.95 -36.84 32.08
CA VAL A 239 -17.61 -36.58 31.55
C VAL A 239 -17.70 -35.82 30.25
N VAL A 240 -16.86 -34.79 30.11
CA VAL A 240 -16.66 -34.05 28.88
C VAL A 240 -15.19 -34.13 28.48
N LEU A 241 -14.92 -34.63 27.28
CA LEU A 241 -13.62 -34.58 26.63
C LEU A 241 -13.69 -33.56 25.50
N ALA A 242 -12.91 -32.49 25.58
CA ALA A 242 -12.89 -31.45 24.58
C ALA A 242 -11.46 -31.08 24.16
N GLY A 243 -11.18 -31.06 22.86
CA GLY A 243 -9.88 -30.65 22.35
C GLY A 243 -9.58 -31.06 20.92
N ASP A 244 -8.39 -30.64 20.48
CA ASP A 244 -7.82 -30.93 19.17
C ASP A 244 -7.29 -32.37 19.09
N LEU A 245 -8.02 -33.22 18.38
CA LEU A 245 -7.65 -34.62 18.15
C LEU A 245 -6.66 -34.80 17.01
N ASN A 246 -6.34 -33.75 16.24
CA ASN A 246 -5.53 -33.84 15.03
C ASN A 246 -5.99 -34.97 14.07
N ASP A 247 -7.29 -35.28 14.08
CA ASP A 247 -7.85 -36.35 13.27
C ASP A 247 -9.27 -36.00 12.85
N GLN A 248 -9.73 -36.62 11.76
CA GLN A 248 -11.00 -36.27 11.12
C GLN A 248 -12.16 -37.19 11.55
N PRO A 249 -13.44 -36.83 11.30
CA PRO A 249 -14.60 -37.65 11.67
C PRO A 249 -14.60 -39.06 11.05
N HIS A 250 -13.97 -39.23 9.90
CA HIS A 250 -13.83 -40.54 9.26
C HIS A 250 -12.61 -41.34 9.76
N SER A 251 -11.92 -40.89 10.80
CA SER A 251 -10.71 -41.55 11.30
C SER A 251 -10.99 -42.74 12.22
N SER A 252 -9.97 -43.59 12.37
CA SER A 252 -9.98 -44.67 13.36
C SER A 252 -10.00 -44.13 14.80
N THR A 253 -9.29 -43.03 15.07
CA THR A 253 -9.26 -42.35 16.37
C THR A 253 -10.66 -41.90 16.79
N TYR A 254 -11.38 -41.22 15.90
CA TYR A 254 -12.77 -40.79 16.14
C TYR A 254 -13.70 -42.00 16.33
N SER A 255 -13.55 -43.02 15.48
CA SER A 255 -14.36 -44.25 15.55
C SER A 255 -14.23 -44.99 16.90
N LEU A 256 -13.02 -45.01 17.48
CA LEU A 256 -12.77 -45.56 18.83
C LEU A 256 -13.50 -44.77 19.91
N LEU A 257 -13.38 -43.44 19.87
CA LEU A 257 -13.96 -42.55 20.88
C LEU A 257 -15.50 -42.55 20.83
N THR A 258 -16.11 -42.66 19.65
CA THR A 258 -17.57 -42.55 19.47
C THR A 258 -18.29 -43.89 19.28
N GLY A 259 -17.62 -45.02 19.53
CA GLY A 259 -18.27 -46.33 19.55
C GLY A 259 -18.65 -46.90 18.19
N GLN A 260 -17.97 -46.45 17.13
CA GLN A 260 -18.14 -46.99 15.79
C GLN A 260 -17.09 -48.07 15.47
N ALA A 261 -16.18 -48.34 16.41
CA ALA A 261 -15.02 -49.18 16.17
C ALA A 261 -15.35 -50.61 15.73
N GLU A 262 -16.30 -51.28 16.39
CA GLU A 262 -16.69 -52.65 16.02
C GLU A 262 -17.31 -52.70 14.62
N ARG A 263 -18.12 -51.69 14.26
CA ARG A 263 -18.75 -51.59 12.93
C ARG A 263 -17.72 -51.42 11.81
N TYR A 264 -16.60 -50.77 12.08
CA TYR A 264 -15.57 -50.45 11.09
C TYR A 264 -14.22 -51.15 11.37
N ARG A 265 -14.26 -52.31 12.04
CA ARG A 265 -13.08 -53.05 12.50
C ARG A 265 -12.03 -53.29 11.40
N ASP A 266 -12.44 -53.83 10.25
CA ASP A 266 -11.54 -54.10 9.12
C ASP A 266 -10.89 -52.82 8.56
N ARG A 267 -11.65 -51.72 8.56
CA ARG A 267 -11.18 -50.42 8.12
C ARG A 267 -10.17 -49.85 9.10
N ILE A 268 -10.43 -49.97 10.41
CA ILE A 268 -9.48 -49.59 11.46
C ILE A 268 -8.18 -50.38 11.32
N TRP A 269 -8.26 -51.69 11.05
CA TRP A 269 -7.06 -52.49 10.78
C TRP A 269 -6.26 -51.94 9.60
N THR A 270 -6.95 -51.64 8.49
CA THR A 270 -6.34 -51.07 7.28
C THR A 270 -5.70 -49.70 7.55
N ASP A 271 -6.36 -48.84 8.32
CA ASP A 271 -5.93 -47.48 8.61
C ASP A 271 -4.72 -47.45 9.57
N LEU A 272 -4.72 -48.32 10.59
CA LEU A 272 -3.73 -48.27 11.68
C LEU A 272 -2.45 -49.06 11.38
N MET A 273 -2.57 -50.22 10.73
CA MET A 273 -1.44 -51.14 10.51
C MET A 273 -0.22 -50.51 9.81
N PRO A 274 -0.37 -49.67 8.78
CA PRO A 274 0.78 -49.03 8.13
C PRO A 274 1.63 -48.14 9.05
N SER A 275 1.08 -47.74 10.19
CA SER A 275 1.71 -46.84 11.16
C SER A 275 2.00 -47.49 12.52
N ARG A 276 1.75 -48.80 12.66
CA ARG A 276 2.12 -49.60 13.83
C ARG A 276 3.62 -49.93 13.80
N VAL A 277 4.44 -48.93 14.14
CA VAL A 277 5.91 -48.98 14.06
C VAL A 277 6.55 -48.40 15.33
N VAL A 278 7.81 -48.75 15.60
CA VAL A 278 8.57 -48.15 16.70
C VAL A 278 9.56 -47.14 16.13
N HIS A 279 9.36 -45.86 16.45
CA HIS A 279 10.23 -44.77 16.04
C HIS A 279 11.52 -44.73 16.89
N THR A 280 12.64 -44.28 16.31
CA THR A 280 13.95 -44.22 17.00
C THR A 280 13.90 -43.46 18.32
N SER A 281 13.04 -42.46 18.46
CA SER A 281 12.88 -41.72 19.72
C SER A 281 12.51 -42.63 20.90
N VAL A 282 11.72 -43.68 20.65
CA VAL A 282 11.31 -44.65 21.69
C VAL A 282 12.47 -45.57 22.05
N ASP A 283 13.21 -46.05 21.04
CA ASP A 283 14.42 -46.84 21.26
C ASP A 283 15.48 -46.06 22.04
N GLU A 284 15.74 -44.81 21.65
CA GLU A 284 16.68 -43.90 22.31
C GLU A 284 16.30 -43.68 23.79
N LEU A 285 15.01 -43.52 24.09
CA LEU A 285 14.52 -43.43 25.46
C LEU A 285 14.78 -44.71 26.26
N ARG A 286 14.75 -45.87 25.61
CA ARG A 286 15.05 -47.18 26.21
C ARG A 286 16.55 -47.48 26.25
N GLY A 287 17.41 -46.56 25.81
CA GLY A 287 18.86 -46.75 25.74
C GLY A 287 19.29 -47.72 24.63
N LEU A 288 18.40 -48.02 23.68
CA LEU A 288 18.67 -48.89 22.54
C LEU A 288 19.26 -48.09 21.38
N ARG A 289 20.23 -48.67 20.68
CA ARG A 289 20.83 -48.10 19.48
C ARG A 289 20.13 -48.70 18.26
N THR A 290 19.23 -47.95 17.62
CA THR A 290 18.47 -48.46 16.47
C THR A 290 19.39 -48.66 15.26
N VAL A 291 19.49 -49.89 14.75
CA VAL A 291 20.47 -50.31 13.72
C VAL A 291 19.92 -50.21 12.29
N HIS A 292 18.59 -50.16 12.11
CA HIS A 292 17.96 -50.18 10.79
C HIS A 292 17.14 -48.92 10.52
N TYR A 293 17.61 -48.11 9.57
CA TYR A 293 16.82 -47.03 8.98
C TYR A 293 16.26 -47.52 7.65
N ALA A 294 14.95 -47.70 7.54
CA ALA A 294 14.30 -47.68 6.24
C ALA A 294 14.31 -46.22 5.75
N SER A 295 15.30 -45.85 4.92
CA SER A 295 15.34 -44.53 4.28
C SER A 295 14.42 -44.54 3.07
N THR A 296 13.16 -44.17 3.24
CA THR A 296 12.30 -43.78 2.11
C THR A 296 12.38 -42.28 1.93
N VAL A 297 13.53 -41.83 1.42
CA VAL A 297 13.67 -40.47 0.86
C VAL A 297 12.95 -40.49 -0.49
N THR A 298 11.84 -39.76 -0.62
CA THR A 298 11.29 -39.46 -1.95
C THR A 298 12.08 -38.29 -2.55
N GLU A 299 12.15 -38.20 -3.89
CA GLU A 299 12.81 -37.12 -4.64
C GLU A 299 12.35 -35.69 -4.25
N SER A 300 11.27 -35.57 -3.47
CA SER A 300 10.70 -34.28 -3.03
C SER A 300 11.17 -33.77 -1.66
N GLY A 301 11.97 -34.53 -0.90
CA GLY A 301 12.64 -34.02 0.32
C GLY A 301 11.74 -33.63 1.51
N ASP A 302 10.47 -34.01 1.51
CA ASP A 302 9.51 -33.66 2.57
C ASP A 302 9.41 -34.81 3.60
N GLU A 303 10.04 -34.63 4.76
CA GLU A 303 10.09 -35.62 5.85
C GLU A 303 8.69 -35.91 6.44
N ASP A 304 7.73 -35.00 6.32
CA ASP A 304 6.36 -35.18 6.85
C ASP A 304 5.49 -36.10 5.96
N ARG A 305 6.00 -36.48 4.77
CA ARG A 305 5.31 -37.38 3.81
C ARG A 305 5.56 -38.85 4.07
N VAL A 306 6.51 -39.22 4.93
CA VAL A 306 6.94 -40.60 5.10
C VAL A 306 7.22 -40.92 6.55
N LEU A 307 6.92 -42.16 6.96
CA LEU A 307 7.39 -42.65 8.25
C LEU A 307 8.91 -42.79 8.18
N GLY A 308 9.63 -41.79 8.68
CA GLY A 308 11.09 -41.84 8.80
C GLY A 308 11.52 -42.54 10.10
N ARG A 309 12.76 -43.07 10.11
CA ARG A 309 13.48 -43.49 11.32
C ARG A 309 12.65 -44.40 12.26
N HIS A 310 12.21 -45.54 11.73
CA HIS A 310 11.45 -46.51 12.49
C HIS A 310 11.89 -47.94 12.17
N ARG A 311 11.48 -48.87 13.04
CA ARG A 311 11.58 -50.32 12.85
C ARG A 311 10.20 -50.96 13.07
N PRO A 312 9.96 -52.17 12.53
CA PRO A 312 8.82 -52.96 12.96
C PRO A 312 8.89 -53.24 14.47
N PRO A 313 7.74 -53.34 15.15
CA PRO A 313 7.71 -53.76 16.54
C PRO A 313 8.12 -55.23 16.68
N GLU A 314 8.74 -55.56 17.81
CA GLU A 314 8.90 -56.94 18.26
C GLU A 314 7.54 -57.54 18.67
N ASP A 315 7.50 -58.86 18.84
CA ASP A 315 6.28 -59.55 19.28
C ASP A 315 5.82 -58.97 20.62
N GLU A 316 4.52 -58.67 20.72
CA GLU A 316 3.86 -58.08 21.90
C GLU A 316 4.35 -56.68 22.32
N GLU A 317 5.29 -56.06 21.59
CA GLU A 317 5.83 -54.74 21.95
C GLU A 317 4.78 -53.62 21.83
N LEU A 318 3.92 -53.71 20.82
CA LEU A 318 2.82 -52.77 20.56
C LEU A 318 1.49 -53.50 20.58
N CYS A 319 0.45 -52.88 21.13
CA CYS A 319 -0.93 -53.32 20.99
C CYS A 319 -1.30 -53.59 19.52
N THR A 320 -2.23 -54.52 19.31
CA THR A 320 -2.94 -54.67 18.03
C THR A 320 -4.09 -53.66 17.95
N PRO A 321 -4.61 -53.38 16.73
CA PRO A 321 -5.85 -52.62 16.59
C PRO A 321 -7.01 -53.19 17.42
N ASP A 322 -7.12 -54.52 17.54
CA ASP A 322 -8.17 -55.16 18.35
C ASP A 322 -7.98 -54.88 19.85
N ASP A 323 -6.75 -54.89 20.35
CA ASP A 323 -6.47 -54.49 21.74
C ASP A 323 -6.90 -53.04 21.98
N LEU A 324 -6.64 -52.13 21.02
CA LEU A 324 -7.07 -50.74 21.14
C LEU A 324 -8.60 -50.62 21.17
N ILE A 325 -9.33 -51.40 20.35
CA ILE A 325 -10.81 -51.43 20.36
C ILE A 325 -11.33 -51.90 21.72
N GLN A 326 -10.72 -52.94 22.29
CA GLN A 326 -11.14 -53.48 23.59
C GLN A 326 -10.81 -52.54 24.76
N LEU A 327 -9.66 -51.86 24.72
CA LEU A 327 -9.21 -50.95 25.78
C LEU A 327 -9.94 -49.60 25.74
N ALA A 328 -10.42 -49.17 24.58
CA ALA A 328 -11.15 -47.92 24.37
C ALA A 328 -12.61 -47.99 24.87
N GLN A 329 -12.79 -48.22 26.18
CA GLN A 329 -14.09 -48.33 26.84
C GLN A 329 -14.17 -47.44 28.09
N LEU A 330 -15.26 -46.66 28.19
CA LEU A 330 -15.46 -45.65 29.23
C LEU A 330 -16.37 -46.11 30.38
N SER A 331 -17.36 -46.97 30.12
CA SER A 331 -18.27 -47.57 31.12
C SER A 331 -18.92 -48.84 30.57
N SER A 332 -19.55 -49.66 31.43
CA SER A 332 -20.25 -50.87 31.00
C SER A 332 -21.61 -50.59 30.33
N THR A 333 -22.31 -49.54 30.77
CA THR A 333 -23.63 -49.14 30.26
C THR A 333 -23.53 -48.38 28.94
N ARG A 334 -22.56 -47.48 28.83
CA ARG A 334 -22.27 -46.72 27.62
C ARG A 334 -20.75 -46.60 27.44
N PRO A 335 -20.13 -47.52 26.68
CA PRO A 335 -18.67 -47.61 26.60
C PRO A 335 -18.00 -46.48 25.83
N HIS A 336 -18.74 -45.60 25.15
CA HIS A 336 -18.19 -44.60 24.26
C HIS A 336 -18.81 -43.21 24.47
N PHE A 337 -18.15 -42.19 23.93
CA PHE A 337 -18.66 -40.83 23.92
C PHE A 337 -19.70 -40.60 22.83
N GLN A 338 -20.54 -39.60 23.02
CA GLN A 338 -21.34 -38.98 21.98
C GLN A 338 -20.71 -37.63 21.59
N SER A 339 -20.55 -37.36 20.30
CA SER A 339 -20.16 -36.03 19.86
C SER A 339 -21.31 -35.04 20.00
N ALA A 340 -21.08 -33.92 20.68
CA ALA A 340 -22.08 -32.87 20.87
C ALA A 340 -22.51 -32.26 19.52
N TYR A 341 -21.54 -31.97 18.64
CA TYR A 341 -21.82 -31.42 17.32
C TYR A 341 -22.30 -32.52 16.36
N GLY A 342 -21.61 -33.66 16.28
CA GLY A 342 -22.00 -34.76 15.39
C GLY A 342 -23.41 -35.31 15.61
N SER A 343 -24.04 -35.07 16.77
CA SER A 343 -25.40 -35.55 17.09
C SER A 343 -26.52 -34.51 16.98
N ALA A 344 -26.22 -33.21 16.87
CA ALA A 344 -27.25 -32.16 16.89
C ALA A 344 -26.96 -30.96 15.96
N TYR A 345 -25.84 -30.94 15.24
CA TYR A 345 -25.45 -29.80 14.40
C TYR A 345 -26.30 -29.66 13.14
N ASP A 346 -26.87 -30.76 12.64
CA ASP A 346 -27.85 -30.79 11.55
C ASP A 346 -29.12 -29.97 11.84
N GLN A 347 -29.51 -29.88 13.11
CA GLN A 347 -30.65 -29.07 13.57
C GLN A 347 -30.42 -27.55 13.41
N LEU A 348 -29.19 -27.12 13.13
CA LEU A 348 -28.86 -25.71 12.87
C LEU A 348 -29.05 -25.29 11.41
N ALA A 349 -29.46 -26.21 10.51
CA ALA A 349 -29.74 -25.85 9.12
C ALA A 349 -30.75 -24.69 9.02
N PRO A 350 -30.57 -23.71 8.12
CA PRO A 350 -29.55 -23.64 7.06
C PRO A 350 -28.23 -22.95 7.48
N HIS A 351 -28.03 -22.68 8.76
CA HIS A 351 -26.88 -21.91 9.27
C HIS A 351 -25.63 -22.75 9.51
N ALA A 352 -25.68 -24.06 9.27
CA ALA A 352 -24.59 -25.01 9.44
C ALA A 352 -24.13 -25.58 8.09
N GLU A 353 -22.82 -25.74 7.94
CA GLU A 353 -22.18 -26.46 6.84
C GLU A 353 -21.58 -27.77 7.39
N PHE A 354 -21.81 -28.89 6.72
CA PHE A 354 -21.50 -30.22 7.25
C PHE A 354 -20.24 -30.84 6.65
N PHE A 355 -19.59 -31.73 7.41
CA PHE A 355 -18.43 -32.51 6.96
C PHE A 355 -18.75 -33.41 5.77
N CYS A 356 -19.94 -34.02 5.74
CA CYS A 356 -20.40 -34.85 4.62
C CYS A 356 -20.52 -34.07 3.30
N ASP A 357 -20.71 -32.75 3.35
CA ASP A 357 -20.92 -31.90 2.18
C ASP A 357 -19.63 -31.38 1.54
N ARG A 358 -18.47 -31.82 2.04
CA ARG A 358 -17.17 -31.40 1.49
C ARG A 358 -16.94 -31.87 0.05
N GLY A 359 -17.57 -32.97 -0.36
CA GLY A 359 -17.37 -33.54 -1.70
C GLY A 359 -15.88 -33.76 -2.00
N THR A 360 -15.39 -33.14 -3.08
CA THR A 360 -13.99 -33.18 -3.52
C THR A 360 -13.13 -32.02 -3.01
N ALA A 361 -13.62 -31.23 -2.04
CA ALA A 361 -12.87 -30.09 -1.53
C ALA A 361 -11.47 -30.51 -1.04
N PRO A 362 -10.42 -29.76 -1.41
CA PRO A 362 -9.06 -30.08 -1.00
C PRO A 362 -8.88 -29.84 0.50
N GLU A 363 -8.23 -30.78 1.17
CA GLU A 363 -7.88 -30.67 2.58
C GLU A 363 -6.54 -29.96 2.78
N ARG A 364 -5.70 -29.96 1.74
CA ARG A 364 -4.36 -29.37 1.72
C ARG A 364 -4.14 -28.47 0.51
N TYR A 365 -3.25 -27.48 0.63
CA TYR A 365 -2.95 -26.51 -0.44
C TYR A 365 -2.36 -27.12 -1.73
N ASP A 366 -1.73 -28.28 -1.62
CA ASP A 366 -1.10 -28.99 -2.74
C ASP A 366 -2.11 -29.87 -3.50
N GLN A 367 -3.36 -29.92 -3.06
CA GLN A 367 -4.45 -30.63 -3.70
C GLN A 367 -5.33 -29.64 -4.48
N THR A 368 -5.58 -29.94 -5.75
CA THR A 368 -6.61 -29.23 -6.53
C THR A 368 -8.00 -29.74 -6.15
N GLU A 369 -8.15 -31.07 -6.04
CA GLU A 369 -9.37 -31.77 -5.61
C GLU A 369 -8.99 -33.10 -4.93
N SER A 370 -9.84 -33.55 -3.99
CA SER A 370 -9.78 -34.89 -3.40
C SER A 370 -10.64 -35.88 -4.21
N PRO A 371 -10.31 -37.18 -4.25
CA PRO A 371 -11.19 -38.18 -4.83
C PRO A 371 -12.59 -38.14 -4.20
N MET A 372 -13.61 -38.50 -4.99
CA MET A 372 -14.97 -38.62 -4.46
C MET A 372 -14.99 -39.53 -3.23
N PRO A 373 -15.54 -39.07 -2.10
CA PRO A 373 -15.50 -39.84 -0.87
C PRO A 373 -16.36 -41.10 -0.99
N THR A 374 -15.76 -42.25 -0.69
CA THR A 374 -16.45 -43.55 -0.65
C THR A 374 -16.56 -44.10 0.77
N ASP A 375 -15.87 -43.50 1.74
CA ASP A 375 -15.91 -43.92 3.14
C ASP A 375 -17.26 -43.53 3.78
N PRO A 376 -18.08 -44.49 4.22
CA PRO A 376 -19.37 -44.20 4.84
C PRO A 376 -19.27 -43.28 6.06
N ARG A 377 -18.15 -43.34 6.80
CA ARG A 377 -17.91 -42.48 7.97
C ARG A 377 -17.85 -41.00 7.59
N GLN A 378 -17.37 -40.69 6.38
CA GLN A 378 -17.37 -39.32 5.85
C GLN A 378 -18.75 -38.92 5.33
N LEU A 379 -19.37 -39.77 4.52
CA LEU A 379 -20.66 -39.49 3.87
C LEU A 379 -21.83 -39.31 4.86
N GLN A 380 -21.68 -39.81 6.09
CA GLN A 380 -22.72 -39.77 7.13
C GLN A 380 -22.39 -38.83 8.30
N SER A 381 -21.28 -38.09 8.22
CA SER A 381 -20.83 -37.24 9.32
C SER A 381 -21.44 -35.83 9.25
N HIS A 382 -22.32 -35.52 10.21
CA HIS A 382 -22.87 -34.17 10.41
C HIS A 382 -22.01 -33.28 11.32
N GLU A 383 -20.75 -33.64 11.58
CA GLU A 383 -19.78 -32.74 12.21
C GLU A 383 -19.60 -31.44 11.40
N PRO A 384 -19.11 -30.35 12.00
CA PRO A 384 -18.88 -29.09 11.29
C PRO A 384 -17.95 -29.28 10.10
N LYS A 385 -18.25 -28.60 9.00
CA LYS A 385 -17.47 -28.67 7.77
C LYS A 385 -16.02 -28.29 8.00
N TRP A 386 -15.72 -27.26 8.78
CA TRP A 386 -14.35 -26.84 9.08
C TRP A 386 -14.24 -26.40 10.55
N THR A 387 -13.28 -26.96 11.29
CA THR A 387 -12.83 -26.40 12.58
C THR A 387 -11.47 -25.72 12.45
N LEU A 388 -10.72 -26.05 11.41
CA LEU A 388 -9.49 -25.39 10.98
C LEU A 388 -9.62 -25.02 9.50
N HIS A 389 -9.58 -23.72 9.19
CA HIS A 389 -9.60 -23.22 7.81
C HIS A 389 -8.49 -22.21 7.59
N SER A 390 -7.43 -22.65 6.92
CA SER A 390 -6.24 -21.86 6.62
C SER A 390 -5.90 -21.90 5.12
N THR A 391 -4.84 -21.21 4.72
CA THR A 391 -4.30 -21.30 3.37
C THR A 391 -3.71 -22.66 3.05
N LEU A 392 -3.18 -23.38 4.07
CA LEU A 392 -2.52 -24.66 3.88
C LEU A 392 -3.42 -25.86 4.12
N PHE A 393 -4.32 -25.76 5.08
CA PHE A 393 -5.13 -26.86 5.59
C PHE A 393 -6.58 -26.43 5.79
N ARG A 394 -7.50 -27.31 5.40
CA ARG A 394 -8.94 -27.21 5.65
C ARG A 394 -9.40 -28.53 6.25
N LEU A 395 -9.61 -28.57 7.56
CA LEU A 395 -9.78 -29.79 8.34
C LEU A 395 -10.83 -29.61 9.45
N SER A 396 -11.34 -30.73 9.98
CA SER A 396 -12.16 -30.77 11.20
C SER A 396 -11.42 -31.66 12.19
N LEU A 397 -10.87 -31.04 13.22
CA LEU A 397 -9.90 -31.63 14.15
C LEU A 397 -10.28 -31.45 15.63
N ASP A 398 -11.18 -30.50 15.94
CA ASP A 398 -11.52 -30.12 17.31
C ASP A 398 -12.93 -30.59 17.64
N TYR A 399 -13.10 -31.24 18.80
CA TYR A 399 -14.32 -31.96 19.15
C TYR A 399 -14.72 -31.70 20.61
N ILE A 400 -16.03 -31.78 20.86
CA ILE A 400 -16.61 -31.82 22.20
C ILE A 400 -17.39 -33.12 22.33
N LEU A 401 -16.84 -34.05 23.12
CA LEU A 401 -17.34 -35.40 23.32
C LEU A 401 -17.90 -35.52 24.74
N VAL A 402 -19.14 -36.03 24.87
CA VAL A 402 -19.85 -36.15 26.14
C VAL A 402 -20.18 -37.59 26.46
N ALA A 403 -20.09 -37.94 27.74
CA ALA A 403 -20.46 -39.25 28.25
C ALA A 403 -21.40 -39.13 29.45
N PRO A 404 -22.30 -40.11 29.65
CA PRO A 404 -23.29 -40.07 30.72
C PRO A 404 -22.64 -40.25 32.09
N ARG A 405 -23.44 -40.21 33.16
CA ARG A 405 -23.03 -40.62 34.50
C ARG A 405 -22.74 -42.13 34.57
N LEU A 406 -21.99 -42.59 35.59
CA LEU A 406 -21.43 -43.96 35.66
C LEU A 406 -22.47 -45.07 35.50
N ASP A 407 -23.70 -44.82 35.94
CA ASP A 407 -24.79 -45.81 35.93
C ASP A 407 -26.01 -45.36 35.10
N GLU A 408 -25.86 -44.28 34.31
CA GLU A 408 -26.91 -43.77 33.43
C GLU A 408 -26.57 -44.09 31.97
N ALA A 409 -27.57 -44.48 31.17
CA ALA A 409 -27.39 -44.70 29.73
C ALA A 409 -27.48 -43.38 28.93
N ASP A 410 -28.24 -42.42 29.45
CA ASP A 410 -28.56 -41.17 28.76
C ASP A 410 -27.44 -40.14 28.94
N VAL A 411 -26.89 -39.67 27.82
CA VAL A 411 -25.93 -38.55 27.84
C VAL A 411 -26.64 -37.24 28.19
N PRO A 412 -25.90 -36.23 28.69
CA PRO A 412 -26.43 -34.89 28.81
C PRO A 412 -27.07 -34.40 27.51
N VAL A 413 -28.29 -33.86 27.61
CA VAL A 413 -29.03 -33.34 26.46
C VAL A 413 -28.34 -32.11 25.90
N ILE A 414 -28.06 -32.11 24.60
CA ILE A 414 -27.54 -30.95 23.90
C ILE A 414 -28.70 -29.99 23.63
N THR A 415 -28.70 -28.81 24.26
CA THR A 415 -29.79 -27.83 24.16
C THR A 415 -29.48 -26.63 23.26
N ALA A 416 -28.20 -26.39 23.00
CA ALA A 416 -27.75 -25.31 22.12
C ALA A 416 -26.34 -25.61 21.63
N LEU A 417 -26.01 -25.09 20.44
CA LEU A 417 -24.69 -25.19 19.83
C LEU A 417 -24.24 -23.81 19.34
N LEU A 418 -22.93 -23.57 19.35
CA LEU A 418 -22.34 -22.37 18.76
C LEU A 418 -21.97 -22.69 17.29
N PRO A 419 -22.64 -22.09 16.29
CA PRO A 419 -22.38 -22.40 14.88
C PRO A 419 -20.96 -21.99 14.48
N LEU A 420 -20.35 -22.75 13.56
CA LEU A 420 -19.07 -22.37 12.95
C LEU A 420 -19.32 -21.30 11.89
N HIS A 421 -18.30 -20.49 11.58
CA HIS A 421 -18.43 -19.52 10.50
C HIS A 421 -18.57 -20.23 9.14
N PRO A 422 -19.48 -19.78 8.26
CA PRO A 422 -19.59 -20.31 6.90
C PRO A 422 -18.30 -20.14 6.10
N GLU A 423 -18.03 -21.05 5.16
CA GLU A 423 -16.78 -21.07 4.38
C GLU A 423 -16.49 -19.74 3.67
N HIS A 424 -17.51 -19.07 3.12
CA HIS A 424 -17.33 -17.79 2.42
C HIS A 424 -16.78 -16.66 3.32
N VAL A 425 -17.02 -16.74 4.64
CA VAL A 425 -16.47 -15.79 5.63
C VAL A 425 -15.00 -16.12 5.92
N LEU A 426 -14.64 -17.40 5.84
CA LEU A 426 -13.28 -17.89 6.08
C LEU A 426 -12.35 -17.68 4.87
N GLN A 427 -12.89 -17.30 3.70
CA GLN A 427 -12.11 -17.03 2.50
C GLN A 427 -11.53 -15.60 2.47
N PRO A 428 -10.31 -15.39 1.93
CA PRO A 428 -9.42 -16.37 1.29
C PRO A 428 -8.54 -17.16 2.27
N GLY A 429 -8.78 -17.06 3.59
CA GLY A 429 -8.02 -17.72 4.63
C GLY A 429 -7.55 -16.74 5.70
N ILE A 430 -6.27 -16.78 6.01
CA ILE A 430 -5.66 -16.07 7.15
C ILE A 430 -5.72 -14.53 7.03
N PRO A 431 -5.88 -13.79 8.15
CA PRO A 431 -6.01 -12.33 8.14
C PRO A 431 -4.76 -11.59 7.62
N ARG A 432 -4.97 -10.39 7.03
CA ARG A 432 -3.91 -9.48 6.57
C ARG A 432 -4.08 -8.05 7.10
N GLN A 433 -3.02 -7.41 7.58
CA GLN A 433 -2.91 -5.99 7.85
C GLN A 433 -2.96 -5.26 6.49
N LYS A 434 -4.01 -4.48 6.24
CA LYS A 434 -4.20 -3.75 4.97
C LYS A 434 -3.17 -2.61 4.75
N LEU A 435 -2.10 -2.55 5.55
CA LEU A 435 -1.13 -1.45 5.63
C LEU A 435 -0.42 -1.18 4.30
N LEU A 436 0.08 -2.23 3.62
CA LEU A 436 0.78 -2.06 2.34
C LEU A 436 -0.13 -1.47 1.25
N ARG A 437 -1.43 -1.79 1.27
CA ARG A 437 -2.40 -1.19 0.33
C ARG A 437 -2.61 0.28 0.65
N CYS A 438 -2.74 0.65 1.91
CA CYS A 438 -2.87 2.07 2.31
C CYS A 438 -1.63 2.87 1.92
N VAL A 439 -0.43 2.34 2.20
CA VAL A 439 0.85 2.99 1.81
C VAL A 439 0.92 3.16 0.29
N TRP A 440 0.55 2.14 -0.48
CA TRP A 440 0.54 2.23 -1.94
C TRP A 440 -0.45 3.29 -2.45
N CYS A 441 -1.68 3.32 -1.91
CA CYS A 441 -2.67 4.33 -2.27
C CYS A 441 -2.18 5.76 -1.95
N LEU A 442 -1.53 5.96 -0.80
CA LEU A 442 -0.94 7.25 -0.43
C LEU A 442 0.20 7.65 -1.37
N LEU A 443 1.07 6.70 -1.75
CA LEU A 443 2.16 6.95 -2.67
C LEU A 443 1.66 7.30 -4.07
N VAL A 444 0.68 6.57 -4.59
CA VAL A 444 0.04 6.88 -5.88
C VAL A 444 -0.62 8.25 -5.82
N PHE A 445 -1.38 8.56 -4.77
CA PHE A 445 -1.98 9.89 -4.59
C PHE A 445 -0.92 11.01 -4.56
N TRP A 446 0.18 10.77 -3.85
CA TRP A 446 1.28 11.73 -3.77
C TRP A 446 1.91 11.99 -5.14
N VAL A 447 2.21 10.95 -5.92
CA VAL A 447 2.82 11.09 -7.26
C VAL A 447 1.82 11.68 -8.27
N GLU A 448 0.55 11.28 -8.20
CA GLU A 448 -0.48 11.69 -9.17
C GLU A 448 -1.05 13.10 -8.92
N ARG A 449 -1.01 13.58 -7.68
CA ARG A 449 -1.59 14.87 -7.27
C ARG A 449 -0.69 15.66 -6.33
N GLY A 450 -0.16 15.02 -5.29
CA GLY A 450 0.64 15.69 -4.25
C GLY A 450 1.82 16.50 -4.79
N VAL A 451 2.58 15.97 -5.74
CA VAL A 451 3.73 16.68 -6.36
C VAL A 451 3.29 17.99 -7.03
N PHE A 452 2.25 17.94 -7.88
CA PHE A 452 1.75 19.10 -8.61
C PHE A 452 1.15 20.16 -7.68
N TYR A 453 0.36 19.73 -6.69
CA TYR A 453 -0.27 20.65 -5.73
C TYR A 453 0.74 21.28 -4.76
N ARG A 454 1.84 20.55 -4.46
CA ARG A 454 2.95 21.09 -3.69
C ARG A 454 3.65 22.20 -4.46
N ALA A 455 3.96 21.98 -5.75
CA ALA A 455 4.65 22.94 -6.60
C ALA A 455 3.88 24.27 -6.71
N THR A 456 2.55 24.22 -6.83
CA THR A 456 1.70 25.43 -6.88
C THR A 456 1.49 26.09 -5.51
N SER A 457 1.41 25.32 -4.43
CA SER A 457 1.30 25.86 -3.06
C SER A 457 2.56 26.56 -2.57
N ALA A 458 3.73 26.21 -3.10
CA ALA A 458 5.00 26.82 -2.74
C ALA A 458 5.14 28.26 -3.24
N CYS A 459 4.30 28.70 -4.18
CA CYS A 459 4.33 30.05 -4.73
C CYS A 459 3.95 31.10 -3.66
N ASP A 460 4.92 31.86 -3.16
CA ASP A 460 4.62 32.99 -2.28
C ASP A 460 4.13 34.17 -3.12
N VAL A 461 2.80 34.32 -3.18
CA VAL A 461 2.14 35.48 -3.80
C VAL A 461 1.87 36.50 -2.67
N PRO A 462 2.49 37.70 -2.66
CA PRO A 462 2.16 38.80 -1.73
C PRO A 462 0.68 39.20 -1.69
N GLU A 463 0.15 39.52 -0.50
CA GLU A 463 -1.27 39.88 -0.26
C GLU A 463 -1.59 41.38 -0.35
N HIS A 464 -0.58 42.24 -0.37
CA HIS A 464 -0.77 43.65 -0.06
C HIS A 464 -0.70 44.53 -1.31
N GLY A 465 -1.76 45.31 -1.54
CA GLY A 465 -1.83 46.32 -2.60
C GLY A 465 -2.63 45.90 -3.83
N ALA A 466 -2.90 46.86 -4.72
CA ALA A 466 -3.43 46.58 -6.04
C ALA A 466 -2.32 45.92 -6.88
N SER A 467 -2.64 44.81 -7.55
CA SER A 467 -1.69 44.01 -8.34
C SER A 467 -2.29 43.53 -9.66
N PHE A 468 -1.48 43.44 -10.72
CA PHE A 468 -1.80 42.69 -11.93
C PHE A 468 -0.88 41.47 -12.02
N ARG A 469 -1.46 40.26 -12.05
CA ARG A 469 -0.73 38.98 -11.99
C ARG A 469 -0.57 38.37 -13.38
N VAL A 470 0.67 38.11 -13.78
CA VAL A 470 0.98 37.41 -15.03
C VAL A 470 1.54 36.02 -14.69
N LEU A 471 0.88 34.98 -15.21
CA LEU A 471 1.38 33.60 -15.16
C LEU A 471 2.15 33.31 -16.45
N ILE A 472 3.41 32.90 -16.32
CA ILE A 472 4.26 32.57 -17.45
C ILE A 472 4.46 31.06 -17.50
N ILE A 473 4.16 30.48 -18.65
CA ILE A 473 4.34 29.05 -18.95
C ILE A 473 5.26 28.95 -20.15
N SER A 474 6.46 28.39 -19.97
CA SER A 474 7.37 28.17 -21.10
C SER A 474 7.33 26.74 -21.63
N ASP A 475 7.62 26.64 -22.93
CA ASP A 475 7.81 25.41 -23.69
C ASP A 475 6.84 24.28 -23.30
N PRO A 476 5.51 24.49 -23.44
CA PRO A 476 4.47 23.48 -23.21
C PRO A 476 4.44 22.44 -24.34
N GLN A 477 5.60 21.90 -24.66
CA GLN A 477 5.87 21.10 -25.84
C GLN A 477 5.15 19.75 -25.77
N VAL A 478 4.38 19.43 -26.81
CA VAL A 478 3.73 18.12 -26.96
C VAL A 478 4.45 17.21 -27.95
N VAL A 479 4.49 15.91 -27.64
CA VAL A 479 5.05 14.87 -28.52
C VAL A 479 4.08 14.52 -29.66
N SER A 480 4.64 14.34 -30.85
CA SER A 480 3.94 13.80 -32.02
C SER A 480 4.68 12.60 -32.62
N LEU A 481 4.05 11.91 -33.58
CA LEU A 481 4.64 10.76 -34.30
C LEU A 481 6.00 11.03 -34.95
N HIS A 482 6.35 12.29 -35.17
CA HIS A 482 7.59 12.68 -35.85
C HIS A 482 8.70 13.14 -34.89
N THR A 483 8.40 13.30 -33.59
CA THR A 483 9.34 13.75 -32.55
C THR A 483 10.49 12.75 -32.38
N TYR A 484 10.18 11.49 -32.06
CA TYR A 484 11.15 10.42 -31.86
C TYR A 484 11.09 9.38 -32.99
N LYS A 485 11.92 9.56 -34.03
CA LYS A 485 11.92 8.68 -35.23
C LYS A 485 12.23 7.21 -34.95
N SER A 486 12.90 6.91 -33.83
CA SER A 486 13.25 5.56 -33.41
C SER A 486 12.12 4.84 -32.64
N PHE A 487 11.05 5.54 -32.26
CA PHE A 487 9.96 4.95 -31.48
C PHE A 487 8.89 4.32 -32.36
N SER A 488 8.36 3.17 -31.91
CA SER A 488 7.18 2.56 -32.52
C SER A 488 5.93 3.41 -32.27
N HIS A 489 4.88 3.24 -33.09
CA HIS A 489 3.61 3.96 -32.89
C HIS A 489 3.03 3.78 -31.48
N ALA A 490 3.13 2.57 -30.92
CA ALA A 490 2.65 2.27 -29.56
C ALA A 490 3.48 3.01 -28.49
N MET A 491 4.81 3.01 -28.63
CA MET A 491 5.69 3.75 -27.72
C MET A 491 5.42 5.25 -27.79
N THR A 492 5.28 5.80 -28.99
CA THR A 492 4.95 7.22 -29.17
C THR A 492 3.60 7.54 -28.56
N ALA A 493 2.56 6.71 -28.74
CA ALA A 493 1.26 6.91 -28.11
C ALA A 493 1.36 6.89 -26.57
N LEU A 494 2.18 6.01 -25.99
CA LEU A 494 2.40 5.95 -24.54
C LEU A 494 3.10 7.21 -24.02
N VAL A 495 4.23 7.60 -24.61
CA VAL A 495 5.00 8.80 -24.22
C VAL A 495 4.13 10.05 -24.35
N SER A 496 3.42 10.15 -25.47
CA SER A 496 2.46 11.20 -25.78
C SER A 496 1.35 11.29 -24.72
N HIS A 497 0.81 10.15 -24.27
CA HIS A 497 -0.19 10.11 -23.22
C HIS A 497 0.38 10.55 -21.86
N VAL A 498 1.55 10.03 -21.47
CA VAL A 498 2.19 10.38 -20.18
C VAL A 498 2.50 11.87 -20.12
N SER A 499 3.08 12.43 -21.19
CA SER A 499 3.39 13.86 -21.30
C SER A 499 2.14 14.74 -21.23
N ASP A 500 1.06 14.38 -21.94
CA ASP A 500 -0.20 15.13 -21.89
C ASP A 500 -0.81 15.12 -20.49
N GLN A 501 -0.78 13.97 -19.81
CA GLN A 501 -1.29 13.87 -18.45
C GLN A 501 -0.46 14.70 -17.48
N TYR A 502 0.85 14.75 -17.66
CA TYR A 502 1.73 15.61 -16.87
C TYR A 502 1.35 17.09 -17.02
N ILE A 503 1.31 17.61 -18.25
CA ILE A 503 0.93 19.01 -18.53
C ILE A 503 -0.48 19.32 -18.00
N ARG A 504 -1.45 18.41 -18.20
CA ARG A 504 -2.82 18.57 -17.67
C ARG A 504 -2.84 18.64 -16.15
N LYS A 505 -2.07 17.79 -15.45
CA LYS A 505 -2.01 17.80 -13.98
C LYS A 505 -1.41 19.10 -13.47
N SER A 506 -0.35 19.60 -14.11
CA SER A 506 0.26 20.91 -13.81
C SER A 506 -0.75 22.04 -14.01
N TRP A 507 -1.43 22.09 -15.15
CA TRP A 507 -2.46 23.09 -15.43
C TRP A 507 -3.64 23.01 -14.44
N LEU A 508 -4.10 21.80 -14.11
CA LEU A 508 -5.18 21.61 -13.13
C LEU A 508 -4.77 22.04 -11.72
N ALA A 509 -3.52 21.82 -11.32
CA ALA A 509 -3.03 22.31 -10.03
C ALA A 509 -3.06 23.84 -10.01
N VAL A 510 -2.55 24.50 -11.05
CA VAL A 510 -2.54 25.97 -11.15
C VAL A 510 -3.96 26.55 -11.15
N THR A 511 -4.87 25.95 -11.92
CA THR A 511 -6.22 26.50 -12.09
C THR A 511 -7.21 26.15 -10.99
N ARG A 512 -7.12 24.96 -10.36
CA ARG A 512 -8.07 24.54 -9.31
C ARG A 512 -7.62 24.89 -7.90
N GLN A 513 -6.34 24.71 -7.59
CA GLN A 513 -5.81 25.07 -6.28
C GLN A 513 -5.45 26.55 -6.21
N GLY A 514 -5.06 27.16 -7.33
CA GLY A 514 -4.51 28.51 -7.36
C GLY A 514 -3.07 28.57 -6.85
N LEU A 515 -2.39 29.66 -7.18
CA LEU A 515 -1.01 29.89 -6.75
C LEU A 515 -0.96 30.28 -5.27
N GLY A 516 -0.05 29.67 -4.51
CA GLY A 516 0.21 30.02 -3.10
C GLY A 516 -0.86 29.60 -2.10
N ALA A 517 -1.80 28.74 -2.50
CA ALA A 517 -2.82 28.24 -1.60
C ALA A 517 -2.21 27.30 -0.54
N SER A 518 -2.58 27.50 0.71
CA SER A 518 -2.20 26.63 1.83
C SER A 518 -3.41 26.38 2.73
N LEU A 519 -3.24 25.61 3.80
CA LEU A 519 -4.29 25.42 4.82
C LEU A 519 -4.86 26.75 5.37
N TRP A 520 -4.11 27.84 5.28
CA TRP A 520 -4.45 29.14 5.87
C TRP A 520 -4.61 30.27 4.83
N ARG A 521 -4.35 30.01 3.54
CA ARG A 521 -4.41 31.02 2.46
C ARG A 521 -5.21 30.49 1.27
N GLY A 522 -6.14 31.29 0.76
CA GLY A 522 -6.98 30.93 -0.38
C GLY A 522 -6.24 30.93 -1.74
N PRO A 523 -6.79 30.27 -2.76
CA PRO A 523 -6.30 30.28 -4.14
C PRO A 523 -6.13 31.70 -4.70
N ARG A 524 -5.07 31.95 -5.47
CA ARG A 524 -4.93 33.19 -6.23
C ARG A 524 -4.82 32.94 -7.74
N PRO A 525 -5.80 33.41 -8.53
CA PRO A 525 -5.76 33.28 -9.97
C PRO A 525 -4.85 34.33 -10.62
N ALA A 526 -4.37 34.08 -11.83
CA ALA A 526 -3.66 35.06 -12.63
C ALA A 526 -4.65 35.92 -13.44
N ASP A 527 -4.25 37.14 -13.78
CA ASP A 527 -5.04 38.07 -14.59
C ASP A 527 -4.77 37.87 -16.10
N LEU A 528 -3.56 37.40 -16.44
CA LEU A 528 -3.12 37.08 -17.79
C LEU A 528 -2.16 35.88 -17.77
N VAL A 529 -2.27 35.00 -18.76
CA VAL A 529 -1.31 33.91 -19.01
C VAL A 529 -0.49 34.25 -20.25
N ILE A 530 0.83 34.06 -20.19
CA ILE A 530 1.72 34.17 -21.35
C ILE A 530 2.40 32.83 -21.56
N PHE A 531 2.07 32.17 -22.67
CA PHE A 531 2.80 31.00 -23.16
C PHE A 531 4.00 31.46 -23.96
N LEU A 532 5.17 31.03 -23.54
CA LEU A 532 6.45 31.49 -24.04
C LEU A 532 7.24 30.32 -24.61
N GLY A 533 7.20 30.14 -25.92
CA GLY A 533 8.01 29.14 -26.61
C GLY A 533 7.24 27.95 -27.14
N ASP A 534 7.96 26.84 -27.25
CA ASP A 534 7.63 25.71 -28.10
C ASP A 534 6.40 24.94 -27.60
N MET A 535 5.31 25.10 -28.33
CA MET A 535 4.10 24.29 -28.16
C MET A 535 4.31 22.89 -28.72
N THR A 536 5.17 22.75 -29.73
CA THR A 536 5.40 21.51 -30.45
C THR A 536 6.87 21.33 -30.81
N ASP A 537 7.37 20.09 -30.71
CA ASP A 537 8.77 19.76 -31.04
C ASP A 537 9.12 19.95 -32.53
N ARG A 538 8.11 19.87 -33.42
CA ARG A 538 8.32 19.84 -34.87
C ARG A 538 7.26 20.61 -35.65
N GLY A 539 6.80 21.75 -35.13
CA GLY A 539 5.73 22.53 -35.75
C GLY A 539 5.97 22.86 -37.23
N ARG A 540 7.22 23.12 -37.62
CA ARG A 540 7.60 23.47 -39.00
C ARG A 540 7.62 22.34 -40.03
N TRP A 541 7.62 21.09 -39.56
CA TRP A 541 7.84 19.92 -40.42
C TRP A 541 6.54 19.36 -41.01
N PHE A 542 5.38 19.93 -40.65
CA PHE A 542 4.08 19.53 -41.18
C PHE A 542 3.89 20.04 -42.62
N LEU A 543 3.43 19.14 -43.50
CA LEU A 543 3.07 19.46 -44.89
C LEU A 543 1.57 19.71 -45.10
N SER A 544 0.73 19.33 -44.12
CA SER A 544 -0.73 19.42 -44.17
C SER A 544 -1.23 20.28 -43.01
N PHE A 545 -2.05 21.29 -43.34
CA PHE A 545 -2.67 22.17 -42.35
C PHE A 545 -3.56 21.39 -41.38
N ASP A 546 -4.38 20.46 -41.85
CA ASP A 546 -5.28 19.67 -40.99
C ASP A 546 -4.51 18.85 -39.94
N ARG A 547 -3.38 18.24 -40.32
CA ARG A 547 -2.55 17.47 -39.38
C ARG A 547 -1.87 18.38 -38.35
N TRP A 548 -1.43 19.56 -38.78
CA TRP A 548 -0.88 20.57 -37.89
C TRP A 548 -1.96 21.09 -36.92
N LEU A 549 -3.14 21.45 -37.43
CA LEU A 549 -4.27 21.96 -36.67
C LEU A 549 -4.80 20.92 -35.66
N ALA A 550 -4.79 19.63 -36.00
CA ALA A 550 -5.15 18.56 -35.07
C ALA A 550 -4.19 18.50 -33.87
N LEU A 551 -2.88 18.69 -34.09
CA LEU A 551 -1.89 18.78 -33.02
C LEU A 551 -2.10 20.04 -32.16
N GLN A 552 -2.35 21.18 -32.79
CA GLN A 552 -2.66 22.44 -32.08
C GLN A 552 -3.95 22.34 -31.26
N THR A 553 -4.99 21.68 -31.78
CA THR A 553 -6.24 21.45 -31.07
C THR A 553 -6.03 20.56 -29.84
N ARG A 554 -5.21 19.51 -29.98
CA ARG A 554 -4.82 18.66 -28.86
C ARG A 554 -4.06 19.45 -27.79
N TRP A 555 -3.11 20.30 -28.20
CA TRP A 555 -2.37 21.19 -27.30
C TRP A 555 -3.30 22.13 -26.54
N LYS A 556 -4.21 22.85 -27.23
CA LYS A 556 -5.23 23.72 -26.61
C LYS A 556 -6.10 22.95 -25.61
N ALA A 557 -6.43 21.68 -25.89
CA ALA A 557 -7.23 20.84 -25.01
C ALA A 557 -6.51 20.38 -23.72
N LEU A 558 -5.19 20.57 -23.61
CA LEU A 558 -4.46 20.36 -22.34
C LEU A 558 -4.75 21.48 -21.33
N PHE A 559 -5.02 22.68 -21.83
CA PHE A 559 -5.24 23.90 -21.04
C PHE A 559 -6.74 24.25 -20.97
N GLN A 560 -7.50 23.46 -20.21
CA GLN A 560 -8.94 23.69 -20.02
C GLN A 560 -9.24 25.12 -19.52
N SER A 561 -10.29 25.74 -20.06
CA SER A 561 -10.70 27.12 -19.77
C SER A 561 -9.72 28.22 -20.19
N MET A 562 -8.65 27.88 -20.94
CA MET A 562 -7.81 28.86 -21.61
C MET A 562 -8.57 29.54 -22.75
N GLN A 563 -8.47 30.86 -22.82
CA GLN A 563 -9.03 31.67 -23.89
C GLN A 563 -7.92 32.51 -24.54
N LEU A 564 -7.62 32.23 -25.81
CA LEU A 564 -6.60 32.98 -26.53
C LEU A 564 -7.04 34.44 -26.71
N LEU A 565 -6.26 35.38 -26.17
CA LEU A 565 -6.48 36.81 -26.25
C LEU A 565 -5.89 37.34 -27.56
N ARG A 566 -6.69 37.39 -28.61
CA ARG A 566 -6.25 37.91 -29.91
C ARG A 566 -6.45 39.40 -30.09
N HIS A 567 -7.39 40.01 -29.39
CA HIS A 567 -7.67 41.45 -29.42
C HIS A 567 -8.18 41.90 -28.05
N ALA A 568 -8.22 43.21 -27.81
CA ALA A 568 -8.80 43.78 -26.60
C ALA A 568 -9.72 44.95 -26.97
N SER A 569 -10.93 44.96 -26.41
CA SER A 569 -11.93 46.01 -26.64
C SER A 569 -11.69 47.27 -25.79
N SER A 570 -10.89 47.16 -24.73
CA SER A 570 -10.48 48.29 -23.91
C SER A 570 -9.05 48.09 -23.40
N LEU A 571 -8.27 49.16 -23.44
CA LEU A 571 -6.91 49.22 -22.91
C LEU A 571 -6.76 50.46 -22.02
N PRO A 572 -5.91 50.40 -20.98
CA PRO A 572 -5.03 49.29 -20.58
C PRO A 572 -5.78 48.07 -20.02
N LEU A 573 -5.17 46.87 -20.11
CA LEU A 573 -5.71 45.66 -19.46
C LEU A 573 -5.73 45.84 -17.94
N ARG A 574 -6.75 45.29 -17.29
CA ARG A 574 -7.01 45.48 -15.85
C ARG A 574 -7.15 44.13 -15.13
N PRO A 575 -6.92 44.09 -13.80
CA PRO A 575 -7.14 42.88 -13.00
C PRO A 575 -8.58 42.38 -13.16
N ARG A 576 -8.74 41.07 -13.26
CA ARG A 576 -10.03 40.44 -13.54
C ARG A 576 -10.84 40.23 -12.26
N LEU A 577 -12.16 40.46 -12.33
CA LEU A 577 -13.12 40.14 -11.26
C LEU A 577 -13.71 38.74 -11.37
N ALA A 578 -13.76 38.16 -12.59
CA ALA A 578 -14.29 36.82 -12.86
C ALA A 578 -13.17 35.88 -13.34
N HIS A 579 -13.16 34.63 -12.86
CA HIS A 579 -12.04 33.69 -13.05
C HIS A 579 -12.43 32.40 -13.79
N ASP A 580 -13.56 32.37 -14.48
CA ASP A 580 -14.04 31.18 -15.20
C ASP A 580 -13.21 30.86 -16.46
N THR A 581 -12.47 31.85 -16.96
CA THR A 581 -11.57 31.72 -18.12
C THR A 581 -10.19 32.30 -17.82
N TRP A 582 -9.18 31.79 -18.52
CA TRP A 582 -7.79 32.22 -18.39
C TRP A 582 -7.36 32.88 -19.70
N PRO A 583 -7.30 34.23 -19.79
CA PRO A 583 -6.92 34.90 -21.02
C PRO A 583 -5.43 34.67 -21.27
N ALA A 584 -5.08 34.25 -22.47
CA ALA A 584 -3.74 33.78 -22.80
C ALA A 584 -3.18 34.43 -24.05
N LEU A 585 -1.93 34.86 -23.99
CA LEU A 585 -1.13 35.24 -25.15
C LEU A 585 -0.11 34.15 -25.42
N VAL A 586 0.21 33.93 -26.69
CA VAL A 586 1.11 32.85 -27.12
C VAL A 586 2.19 33.43 -28.01
N ILE A 587 3.44 33.18 -27.65
CA ILE A 587 4.62 33.50 -28.44
C ILE A 587 5.25 32.16 -28.86
N PRO A 588 5.25 31.81 -30.16
CA PRO A 588 5.78 30.53 -30.61
C PRO A 588 7.30 30.49 -30.48
N GLY A 589 7.83 29.28 -30.36
CA GLY A 589 9.27 29.06 -30.30
C GLY A 589 9.93 28.67 -31.61
N ASN A 590 11.23 28.35 -31.53
CA ASN A 590 12.05 28.01 -32.68
C ASN A 590 11.78 26.58 -33.21
N HIS A 591 11.26 25.65 -32.40
CA HIS A 591 10.78 24.34 -32.85
C HIS A 591 9.41 24.43 -33.52
N ASP A 592 8.57 25.36 -33.09
CA ASP A 592 7.25 25.61 -33.68
C ASP A 592 7.35 26.13 -35.12
N THR A 593 8.10 27.21 -35.33
CA THR A 593 8.09 27.95 -36.60
C THR A 593 9.38 27.80 -37.41
N GLY A 594 10.53 27.60 -36.77
CA GLY A 594 11.82 27.34 -37.42
C GLY A 594 12.70 28.57 -37.64
N LEU A 595 14.02 28.37 -37.69
CA LEU A 595 14.97 29.45 -37.92
C LEU A 595 14.99 29.95 -39.38
N PRO A 596 15.34 31.23 -39.60
CA PRO A 596 15.64 31.76 -40.93
C PRO A 596 16.92 31.15 -41.53
N HIS A 597 17.06 31.21 -42.85
CA HIS A 597 18.24 30.68 -43.55
C HIS A 597 19.48 31.54 -43.27
N PHE A 598 20.54 30.91 -42.78
CA PHE A 598 21.71 31.61 -42.23
C PHE A 598 22.47 32.52 -43.21
N GLN A 599 22.41 32.26 -44.52
CA GLN A 599 23.12 33.08 -45.53
C GLN A 599 22.30 34.29 -45.99
N THR A 600 20.98 34.18 -45.92
CA THR A 600 20.07 35.12 -46.57
C THR A 600 19.20 35.87 -45.57
N GLY A 601 19.07 35.38 -44.34
CA GLY A 601 18.11 35.90 -43.36
C GLY A 601 16.64 35.55 -43.68
N GLU A 602 16.38 34.97 -44.85
CA GLU A 602 15.04 34.66 -45.35
C GLU A 602 14.51 33.33 -44.78
N PRO A 603 13.22 33.23 -44.44
CA PRO A 603 12.62 31.97 -44.01
C PRO A 603 12.54 30.97 -45.18
N GLY A 604 12.98 29.73 -44.94
CA GLY A 604 12.76 28.65 -45.91
C GLY A 604 11.26 28.34 -46.10
N PRO A 605 10.86 27.58 -47.15
CA PRO A 605 9.45 27.32 -47.44
C PRO A 605 8.66 26.67 -46.28
N GLY A 606 9.29 25.78 -45.52
CA GLY A 606 8.69 25.15 -44.34
C GLY A 606 8.48 26.15 -43.19
N THR A 607 9.48 27.00 -42.93
CA THR A 607 9.44 28.06 -41.92
C THR A 607 8.37 29.10 -42.24
N ALA A 608 8.33 29.59 -43.49
CA ALA A 608 7.34 30.57 -43.93
C ALA A 608 5.90 30.03 -43.79
N ARG A 609 5.68 28.76 -44.16
CA ARG A 609 4.38 28.10 -44.03
C ARG A 609 3.97 27.95 -42.56
N ALA A 610 4.88 27.47 -41.72
CA ALA A 610 4.60 27.29 -40.29
C ALA A 610 4.32 28.63 -39.61
N LYS A 611 5.16 29.65 -39.87
CA LYS A 611 4.96 31.02 -39.40
C LYS A 611 3.57 31.55 -39.78
N SER A 612 3.15 31.37 -41.03
CA SER A 612 1.82 31.76 -41.48
C SER A 612 0.69 31.05 -40.73
N TRP A 613 0.79 29.73 -40.50
CA TRP A 613 -0.23 28.98 -39.76
C TRP A 613 -0.30 29.38 -38.29
N PHE A 614 0.84 29.52 -37.63
CA PHE A 614 0.89 29.99 -36.24
C PHE A 614 0.39 31.42 -36.11
N GLU A 615 0.75 32.32 -37.02
CA GLU A 615 0.29 33.71 -37.01
C GLU A 615 -1.23 33.80 -37.20
N GLN A 616 -1.78 32.99 -38.11
CA GLN A 616 -3.23 32.91 -38.33
C GLN A 616 -4.00 32.43 -37.09
N GLU A 617 -3.48 31.45 -36.35
CA GLU A 617 -4.20 30.81 -35.25
C GLU A 617 -3.92 31.42 -33.87
N HIS A 618 -2.73 31.98 -33.65
CA HIS A 618 -2.24 32.33 -32.31
C HIS A 618 -1.83 33.79 -32.15
N ALA A 619 -1.42 34.48 -33.22
CA ALA A 619 -0.96 35.87 -33.08
C ALA A 619 -2.13 36.83 -32.77
N PRO A 620 -1.88 37.84 -31.91
CA PRO A 620 -2.85 38.91 -31.67
C PRO A 620 -2.92 39.88 -32.85
N PHE A 621 -4.05 40.58 -32.94
CA PHE A 621 -4.29 41.69 -33.84
C PHE A 621 -3.79 42.98 -33.20
N VAL A 622 -2.92 43.70 -33.91
CA VAL A 622 -2.31 44.94 -33.47
C VAL A 622 -2.52 46.06 -34.48
N ASN A 623 -2.72 47.28 -33.99
CA ASN A 623 -2.78 48.48 -34.82
C ASN A 623 -1.38 48.96 -35.25
N GLU A 624 -1.30 50.13 -35.90
CA GLU A 624 -0.03 50.72 -36.36
C GLU A 624 0.93 51.08 -35.21
N GLN A 625 0.43 51.21 -33.98
CA GLN A 625 1.21 51.44 -32.77
C GLN A 625 1.55 50.13 -32.05
N TYR A 626 1.30 48.98 -32.68
CA TYR A 626 1.50 47.63 -32.14
C TYR A 626 0.66 47.34 -30.89
N VAL A 627 -0.41 48.09 -30.67
CA VAL A 627 -1.33 47.92 -29.56
C VAL A 627 -2.49 47.02 -29.98
N LEU A 628 -2.97 46.16 -29.08
CA LEU A 628 -4.07 45.22 -29.35
C LEU A 628 -5.31 45.97 -29.89
N SER A 629 -5.88 45.48 -30.99
CA SER A 629 -7.01 46.12 -31.69
C SER A 629 -7.89 45.09 -32.40
N GLU A 630 -9.20 45.33 -32.46
CA GLU A 630 -10.15 44.45 -33.17
C GLU A 630 -9.97 44.48 -34.70
N SER A 631 -9.45 45.57 -35.26
CA SER A 631 -9.29 45.78 -36.70
C SER A 631 -7.82 45.90 -37.15
N GLY A 632 -6.91 45.25 -36.42
CA GLY A 632 -5.47 45.29 -36.66
C GLY A 632 -4.93 44.19 -37.59
N GLN A 633 -3.62 44.23 -37.85
CA GLN A 633 -2.89 43.12 -38.49
C GLN A 633 -2.40 42.12 -37.45
N THR A 634 -2.22 40.86 -37.80
CA THR A 634 -1.62 39.88 -36.89
C THR A 634 -0.14 40.17 -36.66
N SER A 635 0.33 40.12 -35.41
CA SER A 635 1.76 40.18 -35.09
C SER A 635 2.06 39.72 -33.66
N TRP A 636 3.15 38.99 -33.45
CA TRP A 636 3.70 38.73 -32.10
C TRP A 636 4.47 39.91 -31.53
N ASN A 637 4.79 40.91 -32.36
CA ASN A 637 5.27 42.19 -31.89
C ASN A 637 4.08 42.96 -31.33
N ALA A 638 4.02 43.13 -30.01
CA ALA A 638 2.89 43.78 -29.37
C ALA A 638 3.34 44.62 -28.17
N ARG A 639 2.74 45.80 -28.03
CA ARG A 639 2.81 46.67 -26.86
C ARG A 639 1.48 46.60 -26.14
N ILE A 640 1.48 46.08 -24.92
CA ILE A 640 0.27 45.82 -24.15
C ILE A 640 0.28 46.69 -22.89
N PRO A 641 -0.45 47.82 -22.90
CA PRO A 641 -0.61 48.66 -21.72
C PRO A 641 -1.42 47.92 -20.64
N ILE A 642 -0.94 47.94 -19.39
CA ILE A 642 -1.66 47.39 -18.23
C ILE A 642 -1.82 48.43 -17.11
N ALA A 643 -2.92 48.34 -16.37
CA ALA A 643 -3.24 49.20 -15.23
C ALA A 643 -3.40 48.37 -13.96
N VAL A 644 -2.44 48.51 -13.05
CA VAL A 644 -2.45 47.87 -11.73
C VAL A 644 -3.50 48.52 -10.82
N ALA A 645 -3.63 49.85 -10.88
CA ALA A 645 -4.63 50.63 -10.15
C ALA A 645 -5.07 51.85 -10.97
N GLY A 646 -6.36 52.23 -10.87
CA GLY A 646 -6.90 53.39 -11.58
C GLY A 646 -7.14 53.17 -13.07
N GLN A 647 -7.26 54.25 -13.84
CA GLN A 647 -7.57 54.19 -15.29
C GLN A 647 -6.34 54.36 -16.20
N ALA A 648 -5.21 54.82 -15.68
CA ALA A 648 -4.01 55.10 -16.47
C ALA A 648 -3.11 53.85 -16.61
N THR A 649 -2.36 53.80 -17.71
CA THR A 649 -1.31 52.78 -17.91
C THR A 649 -0.24 52.93 -16.84
N THR A 650 0.06 51.82 -16.17
CA THR A 650 1.10 51.74 -15.12
C THR A 650 2.35 51.03 -15.60
N HIS A 651 2.19 50.03 -16.47
CA HIS A 651 3.26 49.21 -17.03
C HIS A 651 2.93 48.85 -18.47
N GLU A 652 3.93 48.45 -19.23
CA GLU A 652 3.78 47.93 -20.59
C GLU A 652 4.42 46.54 -20.69
N LEU A 653 3.65 45.57 -21.16
CA LEU A 653 4.19 44.27 -21.56
C LEU A 653 4.57 44.36 -23.04
N ILE A 654 5.83 44.08 -23.35
CA ILE A 654 6.39 44.12 -24.70
C ILE A 654 6.66 42.70 -25.15
N LEU A 655 5.95 42.25 -26.18
CA LEU A 655 6.19 40.96 -26.81
C LEU A 655 7.02 41.19 -28.07
N LEU A 656 8.07 40.39 -28.27
CA LEU A 656 8.88 40.40 -29.49
C LEU A 656 8.84 39.04 -30.18
N ASP A 657 8.77 39.07 -31.51
CA ASP A 657 9.01 37.87 -32.33
C ASP A 657 10.51 37.52 -32.28
N ALA A 658 10.84 36.48 -31.51
CA ALA A 658 12.22 36.06 -31.29
C ALA A 658 12.91 35.63 -32.60
N LEU A 659 12.18 35.08 -33.56
CA LEU A 659 12.77 34.65 -34.83
C LEU A 659 13.08 35.82 -35.76
N ASP A 660 12.29 36.88 -35.68
CA ASP A 660 12.62 38.14 -36.33
C ASP A 660 13.91 38.73 -35.74
N LEU A 661 14.16 38.58 -34.43
CA LEU A 661 15.45 39.00 -33.84
C LEU A 661 16.61 38.16 -34.40
N VAL A 662 16.43 36.85 -34.53
CA VAL A 662 17.44 35.96 -35.12
C VAL A 662 17.68 36.28 -36.60
N SER A 663 16.68 36.72 -37.37
CA SER A 663 16.86 37.10 -38.78
C SER A 663 17.66 38.40 -38.97
N MET A 664 17.77 39.23 -37.92
CA MET A 664 18.64 40.42 -37.88
C MET A 664 20.12 40.08 -37.63
N GLU A 665 20.49 38.80 -37.50
CA GLU A 665 21.87 38.37 -37.29
C GLU A 665 22.59 38.07 -38.61
N PRO A 666 23.36 39.00 -39.19
CA PRO A 666 24.12 38.68 -40.40
C PRO A 666 25.24 37.69 -40.13
N VAL A 667 25.45 36.73 -41.04
CA VAL A 667 26.62 35.86 -41.05
C VAL A 667 27.67 36.46 -42.00
N GLY A 668 28.51 37.35 -41.45
CA GLY A 668 29.63 38.01 -42.13
C GLY A 668 29.95 39.37 -41.48
N HIS A 669 31.22 39.76 -41.42
CA HIS A 669 31.65 41.00 -40.75
C HIS A 669 31.17 42.30 -41.43
N ASP A 670 30.64 42.23 -42.67
CA ASP A 670 30.43 43.39 -43.55
C ASP A 670 28.97 43.68 -43.92
N VAL A 671 27.97 43.05 -43.30
CA VAL A 671 26.55 43.41 -43.57
C VAL A 671 26.19 44.71 -42.84
N PRO A 672 25.75 45.78 -43.56
CA PRO A 672 25.34 47.02 -42.92
C PRO A 672 24.17 46.80 -41.95
N TRP A 673 24.22 47.43 -40.78
CA TRP A 673 23.21 47.27 -39.73
C TRP A 673 21.78 47.60 -40.20
N GLU A 674 21.60 48.62 -41.04
CA GLU A 674 20.29 48.97 -41.61
C GLU A 674 19.72 47.87 -42.51
N LEU A 675 20.59 47.14 -43.23
CA LEU A 675 20.16 45.99 -44.03
C LEU A 675 19.74 44.83 -43.13
N ALA A 676 20.47 44.57 -42.04
CA ALA A 676 20.09 43.56 -41.05
C ALA A 676 18.73 43.87 -40.38
N LYS A 677 18.49 45.14 -40.03
CA LYS A 677 17.18 45.59 -39.51
C LYS A 677 16.04 45.41 -40.51
N SER A 678 16.31 45.47 -41.82
CA SER A 678 15.29 45.31 -42.87
C SER A 678 14.74 43.89 -42.97
N ASN A 679 15.52 42.87 -42.58
CA ASN A 679 15.11 41.46 -42.55
C ASN A 679 13.93 41.19 -41.59
N ALA A 680 13.72 42.10 -40.63
CA ALA A 680 12.66 42.03 -39.64
C ALA A 680 11.98 43.38 -39.48
N ALA A 681 11.52 43.95 -40.60
CA ALA A 681 10.95 45.30 -40.67
C ALA A 681 9.85 45.57 -39.63
N ARG A 682 8.98 44.59 -39.33
CA ARG A 682 7.91 44.76 -38.33
C ARG A 682 8.47 44.88 -36.92
N THR A 683 9.39 44.00 -36.53
CA THR A 683 10.05 44.02 -35.22
C THR A 683 10.91 45.28 -35.07
N THR A 684 11.67 45.62 -36.11
CA THR A 684 12.47 46.85 -36.18
C THR A 684 11.63 48.10 -35.89
N ARG A 685 10.48 48.27 -36.57
CA ARG A 685 9.60 49.42 -36.37
C ARG A 685 9.11 49.53 -34.92
N LEU A 686 8.74 48.42 -34.28
CA LEU A 686 8.32 48.44 -32.87
C LEU A 686 9.49 48.86 -31.96
N VAL A 687 10.66 48.23 -32.12
CA VAL A 687 11.83 48.51 -31.28
C VAL A 687 12.28 49.97 -31.43
N ASP A 688 12.35 50.49 -32.66
CA ASP A 688 12.68 51.89 -32.93
C ASP A 688 11.62 52.86 -32.35
N MET A 689 10.33 52.50 -32.44
CA MET A 689 9.25 53.30 -31.84
C MET A 689 9.37 53.38 -30.32
N LEU A 690 9.76 52.28 -29.67
CA LEU A 690 9.92 52.22 -28.21
C LEU A 690 11.13 52.99 -27.70
N ARG A 691 12.09 53.34 -28.57
CA ARG A 691 13.26 54.19 -28.23
C ARG A 691 12.88 55.60 -27.78
N GLN A 692 11.67 56.06 -28.13
CA GLN A 692 11.15 57.36 -27.72
C GLN A 692 10.76 57.36 -26.22
N ASN A 693 10.83 58.53 -25.56
CA ASN A 693 10.70 58.74 -24.10
C ASN A 693 9.80 57.72 -23.38
N GLN A 694 10.43 56.84 -22.60
CA GLN A 694 9.75 55.87 -21.75
C GLN A 694 9.06 56.56 -20.57
N THR A 695 7.73 56.46 -20.51
CA THR A 695 6.90 57.05 -19.44
C THR A 695 6.61 56.07 -18.31
N VAL A 696 6.62 54.76 -18.58
CA VAL A 696 6.28 53.69 -17.64
C VAL A 696 7.28 52.52 -17.74
N PRO A 697 7.46 51.72 -16.67
CA PRO A 697 8.23 50.47 -16.72
C PRO A 697 7.73 49.52 -17.83
N ARG A 698 8.67 48.82 -18.46
CA ARG A 698 8.42 47.83 -19.52
C ARG A 698 8.91 46.46 -19.09
N VAL A 699 8.10 45.42 -19.31
CA VAL A 699 8.46 44.02 -19.14
C VAL A 699 8.56 43.37 -20.51
N LEU A 700 9.73 42.82 -20.85
CA LEU A 700 10.01 42.26 -22.16
C LEU A 700 9.82 40.74 -22.16
N PHE A 701 9.15 40.22 -23.17
CA PHE A 701 8.98 38.79 -23.41
C PHE A 701 9.54 38.42 -24.78
N SER A 702 10.42 37.42 -24.81
CA SER A 702 10.96 36.85 -26.04
C SER A 702 11.23 35.37 -25.85
N HIS A 703 10.87 34.49 -26.79
CA HIS A 703 11.15 33.07 -26.59
C HIS A 703 12.66 32.78 -26.52
N VAL A 704 13.48 33.32 -27.44
CA VAL A 704 14.93 33.10 -27.42
C VAL A 704 15.59 34.10 -26.45
N PRO A 705 16.35 33.63 -25.43
CA PRO A 705 17.05 34.50 -24.50
C PRO A 705 18.04 35.47 -25.17
N LEU A 706 18.33 36.62 -24.56
CA LEU A 706 19.27 37.61 -25.10
C LEU A 706 20.72 37.21 -24.82
N GLU A 707 21.68 37.81 -25.54
CA GLU A 707 23.10 37.56 -25.33
C GLU A 707 23.51 37.78 -23.87
N ARG A 708 24.29 36.84 -23.33
CA ARG A 708 24.77 36.89 -21.95
C ARG A 708 26.26 37.09 -21.91
N LYS A 709 26.71 37.90 -20.97
CA LYS A 709 28.12 37.97 -20.57
C LYS A 709 28.55 36.63 -19.97
N GLU A 710 29.83 36.30 -20.13
CA GLU A 710 30.42 35.03 -19.66
C GLU A 710 30.15 34.73 -18.18
N ALA A 711 30.15 35.75 -17.32
CA ALA A 711 29.85 35.61 -15.89
C ALA A 711 28.39 35.20 -15.59
N GLU A 712 27.48 35.33 -16.55
CA GLU A 712 26.05 35.04 -16.42
C GLU A 712 25.67 33.74 -17.17
N HIS A 713 26.64 32.99 -17.74
CA HIS A 713 26.38 31.71 -18.43
C HIS A 713 26.04 30.56 -17.47
N ALA A 714 26.56 30.62 -16.24
CA ALA A 714 26.43 29.55 -15.25
C ALA A 714 25.01 29.41 -14.68
N CYS A 715 24.14 30.43 -14.84
CA CYS A 715 22.74 30.48 -14.40
C CYS A 715 22.44 30.36 -12.89
N ASP A 716 23.22 29.57 -12.14
CA ASP A 716 23.09 29.34 -10.69
C ASP A 716 24.13 30.18 -9.93
N ILE A 717 23.81 31.45 -9.68
CA ILE A 717 24.67 32.31 -8.86
C ILE A 717 24.19 32.19 -7.40
N PRO A 718 24.90 31.49 -6.49
CA PRO A 718 24.33 30.96 -5.25
C PRO A 718 23.63 31.98 -4.36
N TRP A 719 24.20 33.18 -4.23
CA TRP A 719 23.63 34.24 -3.41
C TRP A 719 22.38 34.87 -4.04
N ARG A 720 22.28 34.91 -5.37
CA ARG A 720 21.19 35.54 -6.12
C ARG A 720 20.02 34.56 -6.29
N SER A 721 20.34 33.35 -6.73
CA SER A 721 19.47 32.19 -6.80
C SER A 721 18.75 31.94 -5.47
N ALA A 722 19.44 32.08 -4.34
CA ALA A 722 18.82 31.92 -3.01
C ALA A 722 17.86 33.04 -2.61
N ILE A 723 18.07 34.28 -3.09
CA ILE A 723 17.18 35.43 -2.80
C ILE A 723 15.88 35.31 -3.59
N HIS A 724 15.95 34.88 -4.85
CA HIS A 724 14.79 34.80 -5.75
C HIS A 724 14.20 33.39 -5.85
N GLY A 725 14.80 32.37 -5.22
CA GLY A 725 14.31 30.99 -5.28
C GLY A 725 14.52 30.30 -6.64
N VAL A 726 15.44 30.82 -7.47
CA VAL A 726 15.76 30.25 -8.79
C VAL A 726 16.78 29.13 -8.59
N HIS A 727 16.36 27.87 -8.68
CA HIS A 727 17.26 26.72 -8.58
C HIS A 727 17.08 25.76 -9.75
N ARG A 728 18.18 25.39 -10.41
CA ARG A 728 18.16 24.36 -11.45
C ARG A 728 18.03 22.95 -10.87
N GLU A 729 17.24 22.11 -11.51
CA GLU A 729 17.07 20.68 -11.23
C GLU A 729 18.07 19.78 -11.98
N SER A 730 18.52 20.22 -13.16
CA SER A 730 19.27 19.40 -14.09
C SER A 730 20.73 19.25 -13.67
N SER A 731 21.16 18.01 -13.43
CA SER A 731 22.58 17.68 -13.22
C SER A 731 23.45 17.89 -14.47
N ARG A 732 22.87 18.21 -15.64
CA ARG A 732 23.64 18.61 -16.84
C ARG A 732 24.41 19.91 -16.62
N ALA A 733 24.03 20.76 -15.67
CA ALA A 733 24.82 21.94 -15.28
C ALA A 733 26.24 21.60 -14.80
N SER A 734 26.47 20.35 -14.35
CA SER A 734 27.80 19.85 -13.97
C SER A 734 28.59 19.19 -15.12
N ALA A 735 27.99 19.09 -16.32
CA ALA A 735 28.60 18.52 -17.51
C ALA A 735 28.85 19.61 -18.57
N ARG A 736 29.92 19.48 -19.37
CA ARG A 736 30.19 20.39 -20.51
C ARG A 736 28.95 20.42 -21.43
N GLY A 737 28.34 21.60 -21.58
CA GLY A 737 27.15 21.82 -22.41
C GLY A 737 25.81 22.00 -21.67
N GLY A 738 25.80 22.08 -20.32
CA GLY A 738 24.62 22.47 -19.54
C GLY A 738 24.43 23.99 -19.34
N ASP A 739 25.39 24.77 -19.82
CA ASP A 739 25.34 26.23 -19.89
C ASP A 739 24.46 26.66 -21.08
N ILE A 740 23.65 27.71 -20.92
CA ILE A 740 22.96 28.34 -22.07
C ILE A 740 23.99 29.20 -22.78
N LEU A 741 24.75 28.58 -23.67
CA LEU A 741 25.80 29.22 -24.46
C LEU A 741 25.28 29.66 -25.82
N GLN A 742 25.98 30.61 -26.42
CA GLN A 742 25.78 30.96 -27.83
C GLN A 742 25.98 29.71 -28.70
N GLY A 743 24.92 29.26 -29.37
CA GLY A 743 24.98 28.06 -30.21
C GLY A 743 23.61 27.47 -30.54
N GLY A 744 23.65 26.43 -31.38
CA GLY A 744 22.54 25.56 -31.78
C GLY A 744 23.13 24.22 -32.23
N ASP A 745 22.31 23.26 -32.67
CA ASP A 745 22.85 22.01 -33.21
C ASP A 745 23.59 22.23 -34.55
N ALA A 746 24.43 21.25 -34.93
CA ALA A 746 25.16 21.29 -36.20
C ALA A 746 24.23 21.38 -37.43
N ALA A 747 22.98 20.95 -37.28
CA ALA A 747 21.92 21.04 -38.30
C ALA A 747 21.14 22.36 -38.27
N ARG A 748 21.46 23.29 -37.36
CA ARG A 748 20.85 24.62 -37.18
C ARG A 748 19.33 24.58 -37.13
N THR A 749 18.82 23.67 -36.34
CA THR A 749 17.40 23.42 -36.12
C THR A 749 16.81 24.29 -35.01
N TYR A 750 17.64 24.84 -34.11
CA TYR A 750 17.31 25.75 -33.02
C TYR A 750 18.48 26.70 -32.67
N GLN A 751 18.20 27.72 -31.87
CA GLN A 751 19.20 28.69 -31.37
C GLN A 751 18.91 29.06 -29.90
N ASN A 752 19.95 29.04 -29.07
CA ASN A 752 19.83 29.23 -27.62
C ASN A 752 19.89 30.69 -27.16
N LEU A 753 20.62 31.57 -27.85
CA LEU A 753 20.76 33.00 -27.49
C LEU A 753 20.72 33.88 -28.73
N VAL A 754 20.03 35.02 -28.66
CA VAL A 754 20.14 36.10 -29.65
C VAL A 754 21.54 36.71 -29.58
N ARG A 755 22.16 37.03 -30.72
CA ARG A 755 23.52 37.58 -30.76
C ARG A 755 23.62 38.97 -30.15
N LYS A 756 24.85 39.30 -29.77
CA LYS A 756 25.24 40.54 -29.08
C LYS A 756 24.74 41.83 -29.72
N ASN A 757 24.89 42.00 -31.04
CA ASN A 757 24.49 43.22 -31.74
C ASN A 757 22.97 43.46 -31.68
N VAL A 758 22.19 42.42 -31.92
CA VAL A 758 20.72 42.48 -31.86
C VAL A 758 20.26 42.65 -30.42
N SER A 759 20.86 41.92 -29.48
CA SER A 759 20.56 42.04 -28.05
C SER A 759 20.82 43.46 -27.55
N HIS A 760 21.97 44.06 -27.88
CA HIS A 760 22.26 45.46 -27.53
C HIS A 760 21.24 46.43 -28.14
N TYR A 761 20.88 46.26 -29.42
CA TYR A 761 19.84 47.09 -30.06
C TYR A 761 18.50 47.04 -29.33
N VAL A 762 18.05 45.85 -28.93
CA VAL A 762 16.81 45.64 -28.18
C VAL A 762 16.91 46.29 -26.79
N LEU A 763 17.99 46.03 -26.05
CA LEU A 763 18.20 46.54 -24.70
C LEU A 763 18.32 48.08 -24.67
N ASP A 764 19.09 48.66 -25.60
CA ASP A 764 19.31 50.11 -25.71
C ASP A 764 18.03 50.85 -26.11
N SER A 765 17.18 50.22 -26.94
CA SER A 765 15.96 50.86 -27.44
C SER A 765 14.77 50.69 -26.49
N ILE A 766 14.58 49.51 -25.92
CA ILE A 766 13.40 49.22 -25.08
C ILE A 766 13.63 49.64 -23.63
N GLN A 767 14.86 49.53 -23.12
CA GLN A 767 15.22 49.81 -21.72
C GLN A 767 14.31 49.05 -20.72
N PRO A 768 14.18 47.71 -20.85
CA PRO A 768 13.26 46.93 -20.03
C PRO A 768 13.65 46.96 -18.55
N ALA A 769 12.65 46.94 -17.67
CA ALA A 769 12.86 46.78 -16.24
C ALA A 769 13.03 45.30 -15.85
N LEU A 770 12.49 44.39 -16.65
CA LEU A 770 12.53 42.94 -16.46
C LEU A 770 12.34 42.24 -17.81
N ILE A 771 13.02 41.10 -17.99
CA ILE A 771 12.97 40.30 -19.21
C ILE A 771 12.60 38.85 -18.84
N PHE A 772 11.65 38.28 -19.56
CA PHE A 772 11.33 36.85 -19.49
C PHE A 772 11.63 36.18 -20.83
N SER A 773 12.34 35.06 -20.76
CA SER A 773 12.62 34.22 -21.92
C SER A 773 12.18 32.76 -21.74
N GLY A 774 12.00 32.05 -22.85
CA GLY A 774 11.73 30.62 -22.86
C GLY A 774 13.03 29.82 -23.00
N ASP A 775 13.00 28.56 -22.59
CA ASP A 775 14.02 27.55 -22.80
C ASP A 775 13.37 26.20 -22.45
N ASP A 776 13.51 25.23 -23.35
CA ASP A 776 12.92 23.89 -23.19
C ASP A 776 13.61 23.07 -22.09
N HIS A 777 14.54 23.66 -21.36
CA HIS A 777 15.24 23.08 -20.22
C HIS A 777 14.87 23.77 -18.89
N ASP A 778 15.88 24.26 -18.17
CA ASP A 778 15.81 24.59 -16.74
C ASP A 778 15.89 26.10 -16.51
N HIS A 779 15.59 26.57 -15.30
CA HIS A 779 15.61 27.99 -15.00
C HIS A 779 17.01 28.60 -15.20
N CYS A 780 17.05 29.84 -15.69
CA CYS A 780 18.30 30.61 -15.69
C CYS A 780 18.05 32.07 -15.35
N GLU A 781 18.79 32.59 -14.38
CA GLU A 781 18.77 33.99 -13.98
C GLU A 781 20.04 34.71 -14.46
N ALA A 782 19.87 35.70 -15.31
CA ALA A 782 20.97 36.52 -15.86
C ALA A 782 20.72 38.02 -15.61
N ILE A 783 21.78 38.82 -15.61
CA ILE A 783 21.68 40.29 -15.49
C ILE A 783 22.36 41.01 -16.65
N HIS A 784 21.64 41.94 -17.26
CA HIS A 784 22.19 42.94 -18.17
C HIS A 784 22.58 44.20 -17.39
N LYS A 785 23.86 44.27 -16.99
CA LYS A 785 24.34 45.32 -16.07
C LYS A 785 24.49 46.70 -16.72
N GLY A 786 23.97 47.73 -16.05
CA GLY A 786 24.18 49.15 -16.34
C GLY A 786 23.61 49.62 -17.68
N ILE A 787 22.64 48.91 -18.24
CA ILE A 787 22.08 49.22 -19.56
C ILE A 787 20.99 50.31 -19.50
N ARG A 788 20.41 50.57 -18.33
CA ARG A 788 19.26 51.46 -18.17
C ARG A 788 19.71 52.89 -17.86
N THR A 789 19.48 53.80 -18.80
CA THR A 789 19.92 55.21 -18.74
C THR A 789 18.98 56.12 -17.93
N ALA A 790 17.68 55.81 -17.90
CA ALA A 790 16.67 56.53 -17.12
C ALA A 790 15.66 55.52 -16.51
N PRO A 791 16.04 54.79 -15.44
CA PRO A 791 15.30 53.63 -14.99
C PRO A 791 13.88 53.97 -14.50
N ARG A 792 12.88 53.34 -15.12
CA ARG A 792 11.47 53.34 -14.71
C ARG A 792 11.12 51.98 -14.10
N GLY A 793 10.83 51.95 -12.80
CA GLY A 793 10.59 50.70 -12.06
C GLY A 793 11.86 49.96 -11.70
N HIS A 794 11.79 49.13 -10.66
CA HIS A 794 12.91 48.43 -10.05
C HIS A 794 12.47 47.03 -9.61
N VAL A 795 13.27 46.00 -9.90
CA VAL A 795 13.05 44.63 -9.42
C VAL A 795 13.80 44.45 -8.11
N ALA A 796 13.10 44.01 -7.06
CA ALA A 796 13.71 43.74 -5.76
C ALA A 796 14.95 42.84 -5.90
N GLY A 797 16.07 43.23 -5.30
CA GLY A 797 17.34 42.47 -5.34
C GLY A 797 18.30 42.85 -6.47
N PHE A 798 17.93 43.77 -7.37
CA PHE A 798 18.78 44.21 -8.49
C PHE A 798 19.01 45.72 -8.46
N ASP A 799 20.10 46.21 -9.07
CA ASP A 799 20.30 47.65 -9.23
C ASP A 799 19.25 48.22 -10.20
N SER A 800 18.75 49.42 -9.92
CA SER A 800 17.86 50.15 -10.82
C SER A 800 18.43 50.36 -12.23
N ALA A 801 19.75 50.44 -12.39
CA ALA A 801 20.42 50.56 -13.69
C ALA A 801 20.52 49.25 -14.48
N ASP A 802 20.22 48.12 -13.84
CA ASP A 802 20.31 46.78 -14.43
C ASP A 802 18.95 46.31 -14.97
N ALA A 803 18.99 45.40 -15.96
CA ALA A 803 17.81 44.65 -16.38
C ALA A 803 18.02 43.15 -16.12
N PRO A 804 17.32 42.57 -15.13
CA PRO A 804 17.33 41.13 -14.93
C PRO A 804 16.56 40.41 -16.04
N GLU A 805 17.06 39.23 -16.39
CA GLU A 805 16.45 38.29 -17.32
C GLU A 805 16.22 36.94 -16.63
N LEU A 806 14.97 36.47 -16.63
CA LEU A 806 14.63 35.14 -16.17
C LEU A 806 14.20 34.27 -17.35
N THR A 807 14.99 33.25 -17.63
CA THR A 807 14.58 32.14 -18.48
C THR A 807 13.72 31.19 -17.68
N VAL A 808 12.49 31.00 -18.15
CA VAL A 808 11.49 30.18 -17.49
C VAL A 808 11.70 28.72 -17.89
N LYS A 809 11.81 27.85 -16.90
CA LYS A 809 11.85 26.39 -17.05
C LYS A 809 10.56 25.85 -17.66
N SER A 810 10.70 24.85 -18.53
CA SER A 810 9.57 24.21 -19.20
C SER A 810 8.53 23.62 -18.23
N ILE A 811 7.25 23.77 -18.55
CA ILE A 811 6.15 23.04 -17.89
C ILE A 811 6.08 21.57 -18.32
N SER A 812 6.75 21.21 -19.40
CA SER A 812 6.80 19.87 -19.95
C SER A 812 7.91 19.05 -19.28
N MET A 813 7.69 17.73 -19.15
CA MET A 813 8.70 16.81 -18.61
C MET A 813 9.68 16.28 -19.68
N LEU A 814 9.50 16.68 -20.94
CA LEU A 814 10.11 16.00 -22.09
C LEU A 814 11.61 16.24 -22.28
N GLU A 815 12.21 17.15 -21.52
CA GLU A 815 13.60 17.57 -21.71
C GLU A 815 14.42 17.57 -20.41
N GLY A 816 14.08 16.66 -19.49
CA GLY A 816 14.85 16.40 -18.26
C GLY A 816 14.36 17.14 -17.02
N VAL A 817 13.27 17.88 -17.14
CA VAL A 817 12.54 18.55 -16.05
C VAL A 817 11.72 17.54 -15.25
N ARG A 818 11.91 17.49 -13.92
CA ARG A 818 11.24 16.50 -13.04
C ARG A 818 10.02 17.05 -12.31
N HIS A 819 10.01 18.35 -12.02
CA HIS A 819 8.86 19.06 -11.47
C HIS A 819 8.42 20.16 -12.44
N PRO A 820 7.12 20.45 -12.57
CA PRO A 820 6.64 21.35 -13.60
C PRO A 820 7.06 22.79 -13.32
N GLY A 821 7.72 23.44 -14.28
CA GLY A 821 8.08 24.86 -14.16
C GLY A 821 6.86 25.77 -14.38
N HIS A 822 6.67 26.73 -13.48
CA HIS A 822 5.78 27.88 -13.66
C HIS A 822 6.35 29.10 -12.92
N VAL A 823 6.23 30.29 -13.52
CA VAL A 823 6.63 31.55 -12.87
C VAL A 823 5.41 32.46 -12.78
N SER A 824 5.17 33.00 -11.60
CA SER A 824 4.20 34.06 -11.40
C SER A 824 4.92 35.36 -11.11
N ASP A 825 4.63 36.41 -11.90
CA ASP A 825 5.11 37.76 -11.64
C ASP A 825 3.95 38.69 -11.24
N MET A 826 4.22 39.62 -10.34
CA MET A 826 3.26 40.61 -9.86
C MET A 826 3.75 42.03 -10.11
N ALA A 827 3.01 42.76 -10.93
CA ALA A 827 3.12 44.21 -10.99
C ALA A 827 2.23 44.80 -9.87
N ALA A 828 2.81 45.22 -8.74
CA ALA A 828 2.13 45.93 -7.66
C ALA A 828 2.46 47.44 -7.66
N SER A 829 1.57 48.26 -7.11
CA SER A 829 1.57 49.73 -7.23
C SER A 829 2.71 50.47 -6.49
N LEU A 830 3.16 51.57 -7.12
CA LEU A 830 4.09 52.62 -6.68
C LEU A 830 5.57 52.20 -6.55
N SER A 831 6.26 52.21 -7.70
CA SER A 831 7.73 52.20 -7.89
C SER A 831 8.50 50.87 -7.78
N SER A 832 7.88 49.78 -7.34
CA SER A 832 8.54 48.48 -7.13
C SER A 832 7.88 47.29 -7.87
N LEU A 833 8.67 46.54 -8.66
CA LEU A 833 8.41 45.13 -9.00
C LEU A 833 8.91 44.29 -7.80
N GLU A 834 8.01 43.82 -6.94
CA GLU A 834 8.39 43.42 -5.58
C GLU A 834 8.97 42.01 -5.40
N ARG A 835 8.90 41.10 -6.37
CA ARG A 835 9.67 39.83 -6.32
C ARG A 835 9.51 38.98 -7.57
N LEU A 836 10.61 38.43 -8.07
CA LEU A 836 10.57 37.22 -8.90
C LEU A 836 10.33 36.02 -7.97
N SER A 837 9.27 35.25 -8.23
CA SER A 837 8.97 33.98 -7.55
C SER A 837 8.93 32.82 -8.56
N PRO A 838 10.09 32.39 -9.11
CA PRO A 838 10.24 31.08 -9.76
C PRO A 838 10.18 29.97 -8.71
N HIS A 839 9.41 28.92 -8.99
CA HIS A 839 9.33 27.76 -8.10
C HIS A 839 9.57 26.47 -8.89
N PRO A 840 10.30 25.50 -8.30
CA PRO A 840 10.69 24.24 -8.94
C PRO A 840 9.51 23.34 -9.31
#